data_AF-A0A8H5F1I8-F1
#
_entry.id   AF-A0A8H5F1I8-F1
#
_cell.length_a   1.000
_cell.length_b   1.000
_cell.length_c   1.000
_cell.angle_alpha   90.00
_cell.angle_beta   90.00
_cell.angle_gamma   90.00
#
_symmetry.space_group_name_H-M   'P 1'
#
loop_
_entity.id
_entity.type
_entity.pdbx_description
1 polymer ?
#
loop_
_entity_poly.entity_id
_entity_poly.type
_entity_poly.pdbx_seq_one_letter_code
_entity_poly.pdbx_strand_id
1 'polypeptide(L)'
;MDGLAALPSEGAIHKRASRKRTSSLASNDRSASSPPLPPSTSSPAFVPAIPTILAPTPRRHLIDTSESQHWLGTPPLSASSSRDVSPFTTHFPSYISSELAPNSSLPSSTSAVTSKNLAPGSPNAHRRSFSALYLRESTPGRKSLRNRQASNASIASTYTNHGGGENLHKSLLRSKRSQAHQEHAENGSMGRRWIRYMHKRGLKSWVVPSAVAFATLLKLALGVGSYSGQATPPMYGDYEAQRHWMEITKHLPFREWYTYDLQYWGLDYPPLTAYVSWICGYIGALINPAWFALDSSRGIETAGSKLYMRLTVVFFDLLVYVPAIIMFVKVWQGTRSKRTQEQAILLLLLQPALLLIDHGHFQYNSVMLGLTLLAVNFFATGNDLLGALCFVLSLAFKQMALYYAPAIGSYLLAKCIYLGRRHGTTLFTRLGLTVTAAFALLFLPFYVPPFAPGPLHILHPITRIFPFSRGLFEDKVANFWCASNVLVKWRRVAGEGETGRRWLVRTSTALTALGFGPAVAGLLRAGWTMRVKDHTPNTKIQAKAKADGSKTTLASNPPPFLPLLSYALLASSMSFFLFSFQVHEKTILLPLLPLTLLMSAAPPGSALHNWGALGNNVAVFSMWPLLKRDGLAVPYVACVVLWNRVIGYDLMGCWEGGVVQVLSLTVYAAAFALHVLELVFPAPARYPDLFPVLNVLISTPVFVLIWLWSLKCGVEVAWALGGLGGSSKDRPGSPTAVEGKGAVDVEGAGTAVEGGAGARRRRVEGTGGYFD
;
A
#
# COMPACT_ATOMS: atom_id res chain seq x y z
N MET A 1 -70.11 -39.79 23.49
CA MET A 1 -70.99 -38.84 24.20
C MET A 1 -70.10 -38.04 25.13
N ASP A 2 -69.91 -36.73 24.93
CA ASP A 2 -70.41 -35.80 23.89
C ASP A 2 -69.32 -34.75 23.62
N GLY A 3 -69.24 -34.03 22.50
CA GLY A 3 -70.14 -33.84 21.35
C GLY A 3 -70.13 -32.34 20.97
N LEU A 4 -70.19 -31.88 19.73
CA LEU A 4 -70.36 -32.50 18.41
C LEU A 4 -69.51 -31.69 17.38
N ALA A 5 -69.24 -32.08 16.13
CA ALA A 5 -69.61 -33.24 15.30
C ALA A 5 -68.47 -33.54 14.29
N ALA A 6 -68.20 -34.77 13.83
CA ALA A 6 -68.51 -36.08 14.39
C ALA A 6 -67.50 -37.14 13.89
N LEU A 7 -67.25 -38.12 14.76
CA LEU A 7 -66.65 -39.47 14.64
C LEU A 7 -66.45 -40.09 13.24
N PRO A 8 -65.52 -41.06 13.05
CA PRO A 8 -64.53 -41.65 13.98
C PRO A 8 -63.07 -41.35 13.48
N SER A 9 -61.94 -42.07 13.74
CA SER A 9 -61.64 -43.40 14.30
C SER A 9 -60.25 -43.48 14.97
N GLU A 10 -59.94 -44.65 15.53
CA GLU A 10 -58.62 -45.21 15.88
C GLU A 10 -57.67 -45.28 14.65
N GLY A 11 -56.34 -45.44 14.72
CA GLY A 11 -55.48 -46.16 15.68
C GLY A 11 -55.02 -47.50 15.07
N ALA A 12 -53.89 -48.13 15.43
CA ALA A 12 -52.76 -47.71 16.27
C ALA A 12 -51.56 -48.68 16.03
N ILE A 13 -50.34 -48.34 16.50
CA ILE A 13 -49.37 -49.27 17.17
C ILE A 13 -48.90 -50.54 16.35
N HIS A 14 -47.60 -50.78 16.06
CA HIS A 14 -46.58 -51.20 17.05
C HIS A 14 -45.11 -51.33 16.55
N LYS A 15 -44.21 -51.56 17.52
CA LYS A 15 -42.85 -52.20 17.55
C LYS A 15 -42.16 -52.53 16.20
N ARG A 16 -40.93 -52.09 15.89
CA ARG A 16 -39.62 -52.18 16.62
C ARG A 16 -39.08 -53.63 16.73
N ALA A 17 -37.77 -53.77 16.46
CA ALA A 17 -36.93 -54.97 16.63
C ALA A 17 -37.02 -56.00 15.47
N SER A 18 -36.01 -56.85 15.17
CA SER A 18 -34.64 -56.95 15.72
C SER A 18 -33.72 -57.85 14.86
N ARG A 19 -32.40 -57.55 14.84
CA ARG A 19 -31.27 -58.47 14.58
C ARG A 19 -31.13 -59.02 13.13
N LYS A 20 -29.90 -59.03 12.58
CA LYS A 20 -28.97 -60.18 12.37
C LYS A 20 -29.43 -61.18 11.27
N ARG A 21 -28.54 -61.84 10.49
CA ARG A 21 -27.07 -61.91 10.54
C ARG A 21 -26.51 -62.29 9.14
N THR A 22 -25.24 -61.91 8.89
CA THR A 22 -24.18 -62.61 8.13
C THR A 22 -24.49 -63.56 6.95
N SER A 23 -23.64 -63.43 5.91
CA SER A 23 -23.04 -64.51 5.08
C SER A 23 -23.94 -65.30 4.12
N SER A 24 -23.46 -65.79 2.95
CA SER A 24 -22.08 -65.83 2.40
C SER A 24 -22.04 -65.92 0.86
N LEU A 25 -20.81 -65.86 0.33
CA LEU A 25 -20.23 -66.55 -0.84
C LEU A 25 -21.01 -67.82 -1.34
N ALA A 26 -20.86 -68.28 -2.59
CA ALA A 26 -20.32 -67.76 -3.87
C ALA A 26 -20.46 -68.84 -4.98
N SER A 27 -20.18 -68.51 -6.26
CA SER A 27 -20.09 -69.44 -7.44
C SER A 27 -21.45 -70.11 -7.83
N ASN A 28 -21.72 -70.70 -9.01
CA ASN A 28 -21.05 -70.90 -10.32
C ASN A 28 -22.16 -71.28 -11.38
N ASP A 29 -22.04 -71.48 -12.71
CA ASP A 29 -20.98 -71.41 -13.75
C ASP A 29 -21.64 -71.33 -15.18
N ARG A 30 -20.84 -71.29 -16.26
CA ARG A 30 -21.04 -71.92 -17.61
C ARG A 30 -22.23 -71.57 -18.57
N SER A 31 -21.88 -70.76 -19.59
CA SER A 31 -21.78 -71.10 -21.05
C SER A 31 -22.98 -71.38 -21.99
N ALA A 32 -22.72 -71.18 -23.31
CA ALA A 32 -23.51 -71.49 -24.54
C ALA A 32 -24.64 -70.48 -24.93
N SER A 33 -24.96 -70.20 -26.22
CA SER A 33 -24.31 -70.45 -27.54
C SER A 33 -24.91 -69.56 -28.66
N SER A 34 -24.17 -69.28 -29.75
CA SER A 34 -24.60 -68.46 -30.93
C SER A 34 -25.29 -69.27 -32.04
N PRO A 35 -25.98 -68.64 -33.03
CA PRO A 35 -25.46 -68.53 -34.42
C PRO A 35 -25.87 -67.21 -35.19
N PRO A 36 -25.51 -66.97 -36.49
CA PRO A 36 -25.27 -65.60 -37.02
C PRO A 36 -25.82 -65.20 -38.43
N LEU A 37 -25.44 -63.98 -38.90
CA LEU A 37 -25.32 -63.49 -40.31
C LEU A 37 -26.65 -63.18 -41.08
N PRO A 38 -26.68 -62.36 -42.19
CA PRO A 38 -25.70 -62.21 -43.30
C PRO A 38 -25.29 -60.76 -43.74
N PRO A 39 -24.42 -60.58 -44.76
CA PRO A 39 -23.82 -59.28 -45.14
C PRO A 39 -24.14 -58.79 -46.59
N SER A 40 -23.84 -57.51 -46.88
CA SER A 40 -23.52 -57.04 -48.26
C SER A 40 -22.79 -55.67 -48.30
N THR A 41 -22.07 -55.43 -49.40
CA THR A 41 -21.03 -54.39 -49.62
C THR A 41 -21.52 -53.03 -50.13
N SER A 42 -20.83 -51.94 -49.75
CA SER A 42 -20.43 -50.84 -50.66
C SER A 42 -19.41 -49.90 -49.98
N SER A 43 -18.71 -49.07 -50.76
CA SER A 43 -17.64 -48.16 -50.30
C SER A 43 -17.93 -46.70 -50.72
N PRO A 44 -17.10 -45.69 -50.38
CA PRO A 44 -17.43 -44.76 -49.31
C PRO A 44 -17.90 -43.38 -49.80
N ALA A 45 -18.88 -42.81 -49.11
CA ALA A 45 -19.23 -41.38 -49.23
C ALA A 45 -18.42 -40.54 -48.24
N PHE A 46 -17.77 -39.47 -48.73
CA PHE A 46 -16.90 -38.62 -47.92
C PHE A 46 -17.75 -37.55 -47.19
N VAL A 47 -17.84 -37.63 -45.86
CA VAL A 47 -18.52 -36.63 -45.01
C VAL A 47 -17.48 -35.99 -44.10
N PRO A 48 -17.35 -34.65 -44.05
CA PRO A 48 -16.34 -34.00 -43.24
C PRO A 48 -16.62 -34.19 -41.74
N ALA A 49 -15.67 -34.76 -41.02
CA ALA A 49 -15.78 -34.96 -39.58
C ALA A 49 -15.79 -33.61 -38.84
N ILE A 50 -16.79 -33.40 -37.97
CA ILE A 50 -16.77 -32.31 -37.01
C ILE A 50 -15.61 -32.57 -36.04
N PRO A 51 -14.66 -31.64 -35.85
CA PRO A 51 -13.55 -31.83 -34.93
C PRO A 51 -14.04 -31.77 -33.48
N THR A 52 -14.44 -32.90 -32.92
CA THR A 52 -14.69 -33.04 -31.49
C THR A 52 -13.37 -32.84 -30.74
N ILE A 53 -13.20 -31.65 -30.14
CA ILE A 53 -12.04 -31.34 -29.31
C ILE A 53 -12.14 -32.20 -28.03
N LEU A 54 -11.53 -33.37 -28.07
CA LEU A 54 -11.26 -34.20 -26.90
C LEU A 54 -10.22 -33.49 -26.04
N ALA A 55 -10.70 -32.57 -25.19
CA ALA A 55 -9.88 -31.97 -24.14
C ALA A 55 -9.27 -33.10 -23.27
N PRO A 56 -7.93 -33.22 -23.17
CA PRO A 56 -7.32 -34.27 -22.38
C PRO A 56 -7.68 -34.06 -20.91
N THR A 57 -8.41 -35.01 -20.33
CA THR A 57 -8.84 -34.94 -18.93
C THR A 57 -7.61 -34.92 -18.03
N PRO A 58 -7.33 -33.84 -17.28
CA PRO A 58 -6.17 -33.81 -16.40
C PRO A 58 -6.37 -34.83 -15.29
N ARG A 59 -5.58 -35.91 -15.31
CA ARG A 59 -5.48 -36.80 -14.14
C ARG A 59 -5.04 -35.96 -12.95
N ARG A 60 -5.67 -36.16 -11.80
CA ARG A 60 -5.31 -35.51 -10.54
C ARG A 60 -3.84 -35.77 -10.22
N HIS A 61 -2.97 -34.81 -10.53
CA HIS A 61 -1.76 -34.63 -9.76
C HIS A 61 -2.13 -33.93 -8.47
N LEU A 62 -1.83 -34.56 -7.35
CA LEU A 62 -1.59 -33.83 -6.11
C LEU A 62 -0.49 -32.81 -6.42
N ILE A 63 -0.62 -31.59 -5.91
CA ILE A 63 0.43 -30.57 -6.05
C ILE A 63 1.58 -30.99 -5.12
N ASP A 64 2.45 -31.85 -5.63
CA ASP A 64 3.72 -32.15 -5.02
C ASP A 64 4.70 -30.99 -5.30
N THR A 65 5.78 -30.93 -4.53
CA THR A 65 6.68 -29.78 -4.52
C THR A 65 7.41 -29.59 -5.84
N SER A 66 7.74 -28.33 -6.16
CA SER A 66 8.53 -27.94 -7.34
C SER A 66 9.78 -28.82 -7.51
N GLU A 67 9.90 -29.52 -8.64
CA GLU A 67 11.06 -30.36 -8.96
C GLU A 67 12.32 -29.53 -9.24
N SER A 68 13.01 -29.12 -8.17
CA SER A 68 14.45 -28.87 -8.25
C SER A 68 15.13 -30.21 -8.50
N GLN A 69 15.65 -30.44 -9.72
CA GLN A 69 16.20 -31.73 -10.13
C GLN A 69 17.27 -32.26 -9.17
N HIS A 70 17.05 -33.46 -8.64
CA HIS A 70 18.04 -34.20 -7.88
C HIS A 70 19.01 -34.91 -8.82
N TRP A 71 20.27 -34.45 -8.87
CA TRP A 71 21.35 -35.14 -9.59
C TRP A 71 22.52 -35.50 -8.67
N LEU A 72 22.47 -36.73 -8.14
CA LEU A 72 23.64 -37.48 -7.68
C LEU A 72 23.52 -38.90 -8.23
N GLY A 73 23.91 -39.04 -9.50
CA GLY A 73 23.97 -40.31 -10.23
C GLY A 73 24.87 -40.14 -11.45
N THR A 74 25.84 -41.04 -11.62
CA THR A 74 26.80 -41.01 -12.72
C THR A 74 26.18 -41.50 -14.03
N PRO A 75 26.38 -40.81 -15.16
CA PRO A 75 25.78 -41.21 -16.44
C PRO A 75 26.54 -42.38 -17.11
N PRO A 76 25.85 -43.29 -17.81
CA PRO A 76 26.45 -44.16 -18.80
C PRO A 76 26.81 -43.40 -20.10
N LEU A 77 27.54 -44.05 -21.00
CA LEU A 77 28.26 -43.42 -22.12
C LEU A 77 27.53 -43.45 -23.47
N SER A 78 27.81 -42.41 -24.29
CA SER A 78 27.57 -42.33 -25.75
C SER A 78 26.11 -42.22 -26.23
N ALA A 79 25.79 -41.75 -27.45
CA ALA A 79 26.65 -41.32 -28.56
C ALA A 79 26.10 -40.05 -29.27
N SER A 80 26.92 -39.47 -30.15
CA SER A 80 26.71 -38.20 -30.86
C SER A 80 25.61 -38.18 -31.93
N SER A 81 24.97 -37.03 -32.12
CA SER A 81 24.77 -36.45 -33.46
C SER A 81 24.89 -34.91 -33.41
N SER A 82 24.96 -34.26 -34.57
CA SER A 82 25.39 -32.86 -34.73
C SER A 82 24.66 -32.17 -35.89
N ARG A 83 24.86 -30.84 -36.04
CA ARG A 83 24.35 -29.92 -37.09
C ARG A 83 23.04 -29.19 -36.75
N ASP A 84 22.84 -27.94 -37.16
CA ASP A 84 23.77 -26.93 -37.71
C ASP A 84 23.29 -25.50 -37.38
N VAL A 85 24.16 -24.50 -37.58
CA VAL A 85 23.86 -23.06 -37.37
C VAL A 85 23.89 -22.33 -38.71
N SER A 86 22.95 -21.41 -38.94
CA SER A 86 23.01 -20.42 -40.03
C SER A 86 22.23 -19.16 -39.64
N PRO A 87 22.75 -17.94 -39.90
CA PRO A 87 22.06 -16.68 -39.57
C PRO A 87 21.18 -16.19 -40.73
N PHE A 88 20.21 -15.33 -40.44
CA PHE A 88 19.50 -14.54 -41.44
C PHE A 88 19.44 -13.05 -41.07
N THR A 89 19.53 -12.18 -42.07
CA THR A 89 19.60 -10.72 -41.93
C THR A 89 18.77 -10.04 -43.01
N THR A 90 17.78 -9.24 -42.61
CA THR A 90 16.99 -8.34 -43.47
C THR A 90 16.49 -7.17 -42.61
N HIS A 91 17.05 -5.97 -42.76
CA HIS A 91 16.73 -4.92 -43.76
C HIS A 91 15.58 -3.98 -43.33
N PHE A 92 15.94 -2.74 -43.03
CA PHE A 92 15.04 -1.58 -43.00
C PHE A 92 15.02 -0.89 -44.37
N PRO A 93 13.85 -0.38 -44.84
CA PRO A 93 13.78 0.61 -45.90
C PRO A 93 13.69 2.03 -45.31
N SER A 94 14.67 2.87 -45.61
CA SER A 94 14.58 4.33 -45.45
C SER A 94 14.04 4.98 -46.73
N TYR A 95 13.17 5.99 -46.62
CA TYR A 95 12.84 6.89 -47.73
C TYR A 95 12.99 8.35 -47.32
N ILE A 96 13.26 9.20 -48.32
CA ILE A 96 13.82 10.56 -48.17
C ILE A 96 12.75 11.65 -48.39
N SER A 97 13.00 12.80 -47.79
CA SER A 97 12.19 14.03 -47.82
C SER A 97 11.99 14.65 -49.20
N SER A 98 10.93 15.46 -49.34
CA SER A 98 10.89 16.63 -50.22
C SER A 98 10.04 17.73 -49.58
N GLU A 99 10.41 19.00 -49.76
CA GLU A 99 9.82 20.17 -49.10
C GLU A 99 8.69 20.81 -49.92
N LEU A 100 7.81 21.60 -49.27
CA LEU A 100 7.32 22.90 -49.75
C LEU A 100 6.41 23.63 -48.72
N ALA A 101 6.36 24.96 -48.81
CA ALA A 101 5.58 25.91 -48.00
C ALA A 101 5.38 27.21 -48.85
N PRO A 102 4.77 28.34 -48.39
CA PRO A 102 4.15 28.66 -47.09
C PRO A 102 2.78 29.39 -47.20
N ASN A 103 2.37 30.13 -46.15
CA ASN A 103 1.24 31.09 -46.04
C ASN A 103 -0.17 30.47 -45.84
N SER A 104 -1.18 31.13 -45.23
CA SER A 104 -1.29 32.53 -44.75
C SER A 104 -2.16 32.73 -43.47
N SER A 105 -2.04 33.93 -42.87
CA SER A 105 -3.10 34.74 -42.21
C SER A 105 -4.00 34.21 -41.06
N LEU A 106 -3.82 34.85 -39.90
CA LEU A 106 -4.79 35.27 -38.86
C LEU A 106 -6.17 35.78 -39.41
N PRO A 107 -7.28 35.87 -38.61
CA PRO A 107 -7.28 36.49 -37.27
C PRO A 107 -8.19 35.90 -36.17
N SER A 108 -8.08 36.55 -34.99
CA SER A 108 -8.75 36.27 -33.73
C SER A 108 -10.15 36.87 -33.60
N SER A 109 -10.97 36.29 -32.71
CA SER A 109 -12.03 37.04 -32.00
C SER A 109 -12.01 36.72 -30.50
N THR A 110 -12.02 37.77 -29.67
CA THR A 110 -12.09 37.69 -28.20
C THR A 110 -13.49 38.02 -27.72
N SER A 111 -13.99 37.29 -26.72
CA SER A 111 -15.06 37.75 -25.84
C SER A 111 -14.72 37.45 -24.39
N ALA A 112 -14.70 38.50 -23.56
CA ALA A 112 -14.39 38.40 -22.13
C ALA A 112 -15.69 38.47 -21.32
N VAL A 113 -15.85 37.57 -20.34
CA VAL A 113 -16.96 37.62 -19.37
C VAL A 113 -16.41 37.76 -17.97
N THR A 114 -16.59 38.95 -17.40
CA THR A 114 -16.18 39.28 -16.03
C THR A 114 -17.24 38.79 -15.04
N SER A 115 -16.86 37.92 -14.09
CA SER A 115 -17.72 37.56 -12.96
C SER A 115 -16.96 37.64 -11.62
N LYS A 116 -17.71 37.88 -10.54
CA LYS A 116 -17.19 38.49 -9.30
C LYS A 116 -16.79 37.45 -8.24
N ASN A 117 -15.97 37.91 -7.28
CA ASN A 117 -15.59 37.16 -6.08
C ASN A 117 -16.82 36.69 -5.28
N LEU A 118 -16.78 35.44 -4.81
CA LEU A 118 -17.52 34.97 -3.63
C LEU A 118 -16.68 33.88 -2.95
N ALA A 119 -16.18 34.17 -1.75
CA ALA A 119 -15.33 33.27 -0.98
C ALA A 119 -16.10 32.76 0.25
N PRO A 120 -16.32 31.44 0.41
CA PRO A 120 -16.86 30.90 1.65
C PRO A 120 -15.86 31.05 2.80
N GLY A 121 -16.33 31.51 3.96
CA GLY A 121 -15.48 31.68 5.15
C GLY A 121 -14.92 30.35 5.68
N SER A 122 -13.65 30.35 6.08
CA SER A 122 -13.00 29.20 6.72
C SER A 122 -13.03 29.37 8.26
N PRO A 123 -13.79 28.55 9.02
CA PRO A 123 -13.78 28.62 10.47
C PRO A 123 -12.42 28.17 11.02
N ASN A 124 -11.68 29.10 11.65
CA ASN A 124 -10.36 28.86 12.24
C ASN A 124 -10.45 28.05 13.54
N ALA A 125 -10.69 26.74 13.43
CA ALA A 125 -10.38 25.80 14.49
C ALA A 125 -8.85 25.61 14.61
N HIS A 126 -8.31 25.61 15.83
CA HIS A 126 -6.86 25.45 16.09
C HIS A 126 -6.34 24.05 15.69
N ARG A 127 -6.05 23.86 14.40
CA ARG A 127 -5.36 22.68 13.87
C ARG A 127 -3.91 22.65 14.37
N ARG A 128 -3.64 21.95 15.49
CA ARG A 128 -2.28 21.52 15.84
C ARG A 128 -1.76 20.63 14.70
N SER A 129 -0.84 21.17 13.90
CA SER A 129 -0.34 20.51 12.69
C SER A 129 0.39 19.20 13.02
N PHE A 130 0.20 18.19 12.17
CA PHE A 130 1.03 16.98 12.10
C PHE A 130 2.53 17.31 12.23
N SER A 131 2.96 18.40 11.59
CA SER A 131 4.34 18.89 11.54
C SER A 131 4.93 19.27 12.90
N ALA A 132 4.10 19.69 13.87
CA ALA A 132 4.58 20.21 15.14
C ALA A 132 5.23 19.12 16.03
N LEU A 133 4.86 17.84 15.81
CA LEU A 133 5.48 16.70 16.48
C LEU A 133 6.77 16.24 15.79
N TYR A 134 6.86 16.36 14.45
CA TYR A 134 8.04 15.96 13.67
C TYR A 134 9.16 16.99 13.63
N LEU A 135 8.88 18.27 13.89
CA LEU A 135 9.88 19.35 13.84
C LEU A 135 10.77 19.44 15.10
N ARG A 136 10.61 18.56 16.09
CA ARG A 136 11.40 18.58 17.33
C ARG A 136 12.72 17.81 17.25
N GLU A 137 12.87 16.88 16.30
CA GLU A 137 14.18 16.32 15.98
C GLU A 137 14.97 17.26 15.05
N SER A 138 16.29 17.39 15.27
CA SER A 138 17.25 18.10 14.40
C SER A 138 17.10 19.62 14.22
N THR A 139 16.94 20.38 15.31
CA THR A 139 17.35 21.81 15.32
C THR A 139 18.33 22.15 16.45
N PRO A 140 19.65 22.17 16.17
CA PRO A 140 20.61 22.92 16.97
C PRO A 140 20.19 24.40 17.04
N GLY A 141 20.30 25.02 18.21
CA GLY A 141 19.70 26.33 18.47
C GLY A 141 20.20 27.43 17.52
N ARG A 142 19.29 28.02 16.71
CA ARG A 142 19.60 29.13 15.79
C ARG A 142 19.72 30.49 16.53
N LYS A 143 20.53 30.52 17.60
CA LYS A 143 20.87 31.70 18.44
C LYS A 143 22.39 31.77 18.68
N SER A 144 23.15 32.27 17.71
CA SER A 144 24.57 32.69 17.88
C SER A 144 25.11 33.39 16.62
N LEU A 145 24.75 32.89 15.44
CA LEU A 145 25.35 33.22 14.13
C LEU A 145 25.33 34.70 13.69
N ARG A 146 24.71 35.62 14.42
CA ARG A 146 24.72 37.07 14.08
C ARG A 146 25.90 37.83 14.70
N ASN A 147 26.58 37.31 15.73
CA ASN A 147 27.71 38.01 16.38
C ASN A 147 29.09 37.59 15.84
N ARG A 148 29.20 36.46 15.11
CA ARG A 148 30.49 35.99 14.53
C ARG A 148 30.89 36.65 13.21
N GLN A 149 30.04 37.49 12.61
CA GLN A 149 30.42 38.26 11.41
C GLN A 149 31.10 39.60 11.74
N ALA A 150 30.99 40.10 12.99
CA ALA A 150 31.69 41.32 13.43
C ALA A 150 33.14 41.05 13.87
N SER A 151 33.44 39.86 14.41
CA SER A 151 34.78 39.50 14.94
C SER A 151 35.84 39.25 13.87
N ASN A 152 35.43 38.97 12.63
CA ASN A 152 36.34 38.50 11.58
C ASN A 152 36.90 39.65 10.72
N ALA A 153 36.52 40.90 10.99
CA ALA A 153 37.01 42.09 10.28
C ALA A 153 38.28 42.70 10.90
N SER A 154 38.68 42.28 12.12
CA SER A 154 39.80 42.87 12.86
C SER A 154 41.04 41.97 13.00
N ILE A 155 41.05 40.80 12.35
CA ILE A 155 42.19 39.86 12.36
C ILE A 155 42.71 39.68 10.93
N ALA A 156 43.11 40.81 10.33
CA ALA A 156 43.63 40.90 8.96
C ALA A 156 44.91 41.77 8.88
N SER A 157 45.69 41.81 9.97
CA SER A 157 47.07 42.31 9.97
C SER A 157 47.90 41.43 10.91
N THR A 158 49.21 41.32 10.65
CA THR A 158 50.15 40.42 11.33
C THR A 158 49.85 38.93 11.14
N TYR A 159 50.53 38.29 10.17
CA TYR A 159 51.21 36.98 10.30
C TYR A 159 51.69 36.49 8.93
N THR A 160 52.87 36.94 8.51
CA THR A 160 53.61 36.37 7.38
C THR A 160 54.79 35.57 7.90
N ASN A 161 54.65 34.25 7.96
CA ASN A 161 55.80 33.35 7.97
C ASN A 161 55.45 31.99 7.33
N HIS A 162 56.45 31.20 6.95
CA HIS A 162 56.31 30.10 6.00
C HIS A 162 55.35 28.97 6.45
N GLY A 163 54.57 28.43 5.51
CA GLY A 163 53.69 27.26 5.73
C GLY A 163 52.34 27.25 4.99
N GLY A 164 51.99 28.28 4.21
CA GLY A 164 50.63 28.49 3.71
C GLY A 164 50.08 27.52 2.65
N GLY A 165 50.93 26.79 1.91
CA GLY A 165 50.54 26.08 0.68
C GLY A 165 49.40 25.06 0.84
N GLU A 166 49.58 24.06 1.71
CA GLU A 166 48.54 23.06 1.97
C GLU A 166 47.26 23.66 2.53
N ASN A 167 47.38 24.62 3.46
CA ASN A 167 46.22 25.20 4.14
C ASN A 167 45.38 26.06 3.19
N LEU A 168 46.02 26.77 2.25
CA LEU A 168 45.33 27.46 1.16
C LEU A 168 44.63 26.46 0.23
N HIS A 169 45.28 25.36 -0.14
CA HIS A 169 44.67 24.33 -0.98
C HIS A 169 43.46 23.65 -0.30
N LYS A 170 43.61 23.26 0.97
CA LYS A 170 42.54 22.69 1.82
C LYS A 170 41.38 23.70 2.01
N SER A 171 41.69 24.99 2.15
CA SER A 171 40.69 26.08 2.19
C SER A 171 39.95 26.24 0.86
N LEU A 172 40.66 26.28 -0.27
CA LEU A 172 40.07 26.39 -1.61
C LEU A 172 39.21 25.17 -1.98
N LEU A 173 39.64 23.95 -1.63
CA LEU A 173 38.82 22.75 -1.76
C LEU A 173 37.54 22.84 -0.91
N ARG A 174 37.64 23.32 0.34
CA ARG A 174 36.48 23.50 1.23
C ARG A 174 35.54 24.60 0.72
N SER A 175 36.08 25.68 0.14
CA SER A 175 35.32 26.74 -0.52
C SER A 175 34.58 26.22 -1.75
N LYS A 176 35.27 25.56 -2.69
CA LYS A 176 34.67 24.94 -3.87
C LYS A 176 33.62 23.89 -3.49
N ARG A 177 33.87 23.07 -2.46
CA ARG A 177 32.91 22.10 -1.92
C ARG A 177 31.69 22.79 -1.32
N SER A 178 31.86 23.91 -0.61
CA SER A 178 30.72 24.70 -0.10
C SER A 178 29.92 25.36 -1.22
N GLN A 179 30.57 25.90 -2.26
CA GLN A 179 29.90 26.42 -3.45
C GLN A 179 29.15 25.32 -4.21
N ALA A 180 29.76 24.15 -4.44
CA ALA A 180 29.11 23.02 -5.08
C ALA A 180 27.90 22.50 -4.28
N HIS A 181 27.99 22.42 -2.94
CA HIS A 181 26.84 22.10 -2.09
C HIS A 181 25.75 23.17 -2.14
N GLN A 182 26.11 24.45 -2.27
CA GLN A 182 25.16 25.55 -2.34
C GLN A 182 24.48 25.61 -3.72
N GLU A 183 25.21 25.37 -4.82
CA GLU A 183 24.64 25.13 -6.15
C GLU A 183 23.72 23.91 -6.19
N HIS A 184 24.07 22.80 -5.52
CA HIS A 184 23.19 21.63 -5.40
C HIS A 184 21.92 21.94 -4.58
N ALA A 185 22.03 22.78 -3.55
CA ALA A 185 20.88 23.23 -2.77
C ALA A 185 19.94 24.16 -3.58
N GLU A 186 20.50 25.04 -4.40
CA GLU A 186 19.74 25.91 -5.30
C GLU A 186 19.13 25.14 -6.49
N ASN A 187 19.86 24.16 -7.02
CA ASN A 187 19.42 23.13 -7.98
C ASN A 187 18.58 22.00 -7.33
N GLY A 188 17.79 22.30 -6.30
CA GLY A 188 16.86 21.34 -5.71
C GLY A 188 15.94 20.66 -6.74
N SER A 189 15.44 19.46 -6.40
CA SER A 189 14.83 18.41 -7.26
C SER A 189 14.12 18.79 -8.58
N MET A 190 14.02 17.84 -9.52
CA MET A 190 13.30 18.04 -10.77
C MET A 190 11.83 18.47 -10.53
N GLY A 191 11.13 17.80 -9.61
CA GLY A 191 9.78 18.20 -9.20
C GLY A 191 9.73 19.61 -8.61
N ARG A 192 10.72 19.98 -7.77
CA ARG A 192 10.84 21.34 -7.21
C ARG A 192 11.14 22.40 -8.26
N ARG A 193 11.97 22.12 -9.28
CA ARG A 193 12.23 23.04 -10.40
C ARG A 193 10.98 23.24 -11.24
N TRP A 194 10.27 22.17 -11.59
CA TRP A 194 9.02 22.25 -12.34
C TRP A 194 7.92 23.00 -11.58
N ILE A 195 7.70 22.70 -10.29
CA ILE A 195 6.73 23.43 -9.45
C ILE A 195 7.13 24.92 -9.29
N ARG A 196 8.43 25.22 -9.08
CA ARG A 196 8.93 26.62 -9.06
C ARG A 196 8.66 27.33 -10.39
N TYR A 197 8.86 26.67 -11.53
CA TYR A 197 8.59 27.21 -12.87
C TYR A 197 7.10 27.50 -13.08
N MET A 198 6.22 26.52 -12.83
CA MET A 198 4.77 26.68 -12.96
C MET A 198 4.23 27.83 -12.09
N HIS A 199 4.74 27.97 -10.85
CA HIS A 199 4.38 29.10 -9.99
C HIS A 199 4.90 30.44 -10.51
N LYS A 200 6.15 30.51 -11.02
CA LYS A 200 6.71 31.74 -11.62
C LYS A 200 5.94 32.18 -12.87
N ARG A 201 5.42 31.23 -13.66
CA ARG A 201 4.56 31.49 -14.85
C ARG A 201 3.09 31.78 -14.50
N GLY A 202 2.71 31.83 -13.22
CA GLY A 202 1.32 32.05 -12.78
C GLY A 202 0.41 30.82 -12.86
N LEU A 203 0.87 29.71 -13.45
CA LEU A 203 0.14 28.45 -13.70
C LEU A 203 -0.12 27.59 -12.44
N LYS A 204 -0.27 28.23 -11.27
CA LYS A 204 -0.43 27.60 -9.96
C LYS A 204 -1.64 26.66 -9.85
N SER A 205 -2.72 26.92 -10.60
CA SER A 205 -3.91 26.05 -10.68
C SER A 205 -3.66 24.78 -11.48
N TRP A 206 -2.81 24.83 -12.51
CA TRP A 206 -2.53 23.74 -13.43
C TRP A 206 -1.53 22.71 -12.91
N VAL A 207 -0.83 22.98 -11.80
CA VAL A 207 0.19 22.07 -11.24
C VAL A 207 -0.39 20.70 -10.91
N VAL A 208 -1.53 20.63 -10.22
CA VAL A 208 -2.14 19.33 -9.85
C VAL A 208 -2.75 18.61 -11.07
N PRO A 209 -3.56 19.26 -11.94
CA PRO A 209 -4.02 18.65 -13.19
C PRO A 209 -2.87 18.13 -14.08
N SER A 210 -1.79 18.90 -14.23
CA SER A 210 -0.64 18.48 -15.06
C SER A 210 0.14 17.33 -14.43
N ALA A 211 0.27 17.29 -13.10
CA ALA A 211 0.90 16.18 -12.39
C ALA A 211 0.08 14.88 -12.51
N VAL A 212 -1.26 14.98 -12.44
CA VAL A 212 -2.15 13.83 -12.70
C VAL A 212 -2.05 13.39 -14.15
N ALA A 213 -2.16 14.31 -15.13
CA ALA A 213 -2.07 13.99 -16.56
C ALA A 213 -0.72 13.33 -16.92
N PHE A 214 0.40 13.82 -16.38
CA PHE A 214 1.72 13.20 -16.55
C PHE A 214 1.78 11.80 -15.93
N ALA A 215 1.23 11.61 -14.73
CA ALA A 215 1.16 10.29 -14.11
C ALA A 215 0.28 9.32 -14.93
N THR A 216 -0.87 9.77 -15.46
CA THR A 216 -1.71 8.97 -16.36
C THR A 216 -0.98 8.59 -17.64
N LEU A 217 -0.27 9.54 -18.27
CA LEU A 217 0.53 9.26 -19.48
C LEU A 217 1.62 8.22 -19.20
N LEU A 218 2.31 8.31 -18.06
CA LEU A 218 3.29 7.30 -17.64
C LEU A 218 2.63 5.93 -17.42
N LYS A 219 1.45 5.87 -16.79
CA LYS A 219 0.70 4.63 -16.58
C LYS A 219 0.27 3.97 -17.90
N LEU A 220 -0.16 4.77 -18.88
CA LEU A 220 -0.48 4.30 -20.23
C LEU A 220 0.78 3.80 -20.97
N ALA A 221 1.90 4.53 -20.88
CA ALA A 221 3.18 4.13 -21.48
C ALA A 221 3.72 2.81 -20.89
N LEU A 222 3.62 2.62 -19.57
CA LEU A 222 3.91 1.34 -18.92
C LEU A 222 3.00 0.21 -19.45
N GLY A 223 1.74 0.53 -19.71
CA GLY A 223 0.75 -0.43 -20.22
C GLY A 223 1.03 -0.97 -21.63
N VAL A 224 1.85 -0.28 -22.44
CA VAL A 224 2.31 -0.76 -23.76
C VAL A 224 3.18 -2.02 -23.60
N GLY A 225 3.99 -2.08 -22.55
CA GLY A 225 4.87 -3.20 -22.22
C GLY A 225 4.11 -4.51 -21.95
N SER A 226 4.88 -5.58 -21.77
CA SER A 226 4.38 -6.92 -21.43
C SER A 226 3.63 -6.96 -20.09
N TYR A 227 2.87 -8.02 -19.85
CA TYR A 227 2.12 -8.28 -18.61
C TYR A 227 2.48 -9.66 -18.04
N SER A 228 2.07 -9.91 -16.79
CA SER A 228 2.29 -11.19 -16.11
C SER A 228 1.77 -12.36 -16.93
N GLY A 229 2.68 -13.24 -17.34
CA GLY A 229 2.39 -14.44 -18.12
C GLY A 229 2.01 -14.24 -19.58
N GLN A 230 2.36 -13.10 -20.21
CA GLN A 230 2.20 -12.93 -21.66
C GLN A 230 2.91 -14.07 -22.42
N ALA A 231 2.22 -14.67 -23.39
CA ALA A 231 2.71 -15.79 -24.21
C ALA A 231 3.23 -17.02 -23.42
N THR A 232 2.67 -17.31 -22.23
CA THR A 232 3.01 -18.50 -21.41
C THR A 232 1.84 -19.48 -21.24
N PRO A 233 1.37 -20.14 -22.32
CA PRO A 233 0.35 -21.17 -22.21
C PRO A 233 0.84 -22.39 -21.39
N PRO A 234 -0.07 -23.20 -20.81
CA PRO A 234 -1.54 -23.08 -20.91
C PRO A 234 -2.17 -22.14 -19.87
N MET A 235 -1.43 -21.76 -18.81
CA MET A 235 -2.00 -21.04 -17.66
C MET A 235 -1.85 -19.52 -17.72
N TYR A 236 -0.89 -18.97 -18.48
CA TYR A 236 -0.59 -17.53 -18.49
C TYR A 236 -0.31 -16.99 -17.06
N GLY A 237 -0.75 -15.78 -16.73
CA GLY A 237 -0.45 -15.11 -15.45
C GLY A 237 -1.57 -14.18 -14.96
N ASP A 238 -1.24 -13.25 -14.06
CA ASP A 238 -2.21 -12.37 -13.38
C ASP A 238 -3.17 -11.64 -14.35
N TYR A 239 -2.73 -11.30 -15.57
CA TYR A 239 -3.59 -10.70 -16.60
C TYR A 239 -4.77 -11.61 -16.98
N GLU A 240 -4.48 -12.88 -17.27
CA GLU A 240 -5.49 -13.88 -17.64
C GLU A 240 -6.39 -14.20 -16.46
N ALA A 241 -5.84 -14.21 -15.23
CA ALA A 241 -6.65 -14.34 -14.02
C ALA A 241 -7.72 -13.25 -13.92
N GLN A 242 -7.34 -11.97 -14.10
CA GLN A 242 -8.33 -10.87 -14.08
C GLN A 242 -9.32 -10.96 -15.25
N ARG A 243 -8.86 -11.35 -16.45
CA ARG A 243 -9.73 -11.49 -17.63
C ARG A 243 -10.76 -12.62 -17.44
N HIS A 244 -10.33 -13.78 -16.95
CA HIS A 244 -11.21 -14.91 -16.67
C HIS A 244 -12.21 -14.58 -15.54
N TRP A 245 -11.83 -13.77 -14.53
CA TRP A 245 -12.79 -13.27 -13.54
C TRP A 245 -13.89 -12.40 -14.17
N MET A 246 -13.60 -11.60 -15.19
CA MET A 246 -14.60 -10.84 -15.95
C MET A 246 -15.50 -11.75 -16.81
N GLU A 247 -14.93 -12.81 -17.40
CA GLU A 247 -15.64 -13.83 -18.18
C GLU A 247 -16.65 -14.60 -17.30
N ILE A 248 -16.20 -15.24 -16.21
CA ILE A 248 -17.05 -16.08 -15.36
C ILE A 248 -18.13 -15.29 -14.63
N THR A 249 -17.81 -14.08 -14.13
CA THR A 249 -18.80 -13.27 -13.41
C THR A 249 -19.90 -12.78 -14.35
N LYS A 250 -19.57 -12.40 -15.59
CA LYS A 250 -20.53 -12.01 -16.64
C LYS A 250 -21.48 -13.14 -17.04
N HIS A 251 -20.99 -14.37 -17.08
CA HIS A 251 -21.72 -15.52 -17.64
C HIS A 251 -22.43 -16.41 -16.62
N LEU A 252 -21.92 -16.52 -15.39
CA LEU A 252 -22.42 -17.46 -14.38
C LEU A 252 -23.27 -16.75 -13.31
N PRO A 253 -24.23 -17.43 -12.66
CA PRO A 253 -24.94 -16.88 -11.52
C PRO A 253 -24.02 -16.79 -10.29
N PHE A 254 -24.30 -15.85 -9.37
CA PHE A 254 -23.47 -15.58 -8.18
C PHE A 254 -23.06 -16.84 -7.39
N ARG A 255 -23.98 -17.80 -7.22
CA ARG A 255 -23.73 -19.08 -6.53
C ARG A 255 -22.58 -19.93 -7.10
N GLU A 256 -22.20 -19.72 -8.36
CA GLU A 256 -21.16 -20.49 -9.07
C GLU A 256 -19.82 -19.74 -9.18
N TRP A 257 -19.77 -18.42 -8.91
CA TRP A 257 -18.58 -17.57 -9.06
C TRP A 257 -17.35 -18.05 -8.27
N TYR A 258 -17.54 -18.78 -7.17
CA TYR A 258 -16.47 -19.27 -6.28
C TYR A 258 -16.36 -20.81 -6.28
N THR A 259 -17.00 -21.49 -7.23
CA THR A 259 -17.02 -22.97 -7.35
C THR A 259 -16.77 -23.49 -8.76
N TYR A 260 -17.02 -22.69 -9.80
CA TYR A 260 -16.69 -23.01 -11.19
C TYR A 260 -15.17 -23.07 -11.40
N ASP A 261 -14.74 -23.97 -12.31
CA ASP A 261 -13.36 -24.33 -12.67
C ASP A 261 -12.24 -23.81 -11.74
N LEU A 262 -12.17 -24.40 -10.54
CA LEU A 262 -11.21 -24.02 -9.52
C LEU A 262 -9.75 -24.37 -9.86
N GLN A 263 -9.47 -24.92 -11.04
CA GLN A 263 -8.10 -25.19 -11.52
C GLN A 263 -7.61 -24.09 -12.47
N TYR A 264 -8.50 -23.51 -13.27
CA TYR A 264 -8.17 -22.40 -14.17
C TYR A 264 -8.55 -21.04 -13.55
N TRP A 265 -7.64 -20.45 -12.79
CA TRP A 265 -7.80 -19.11 -12.18
C TRP A 265 -9.13 -18.85 -11.43
N GLY A 266 -9.61 -19.84 -10.67
CA GLY A 266 -10.77 -19.66 -9.79
C GLY A 266 -10.70 -18.41 -8.90
N LEU A 267 -11.86 -17.81 -8.63
CA LEU A 267 -11.99 -16.49 -7.99
C LEU A 267 -11.52 -16.51 -6.51
N ASP A 268 -10.38 -15.86 -6.24
CA ASP A 268 -9.71 -15.85 -4.92
C ASP A 268 -9.84 -14.50 -4.15
N TYR A 269 -10.47 -13.49 -4.75
CA TYR A 269 -10.67 -12.18 -4.12
C TYR A 269 -12.12 -11.99 -3.64
N PRO A 270 -12.34 -11.20 -2.57
CA PRO A 270 -13.68 -10.99 -2.01
C PRO A 270 -14.67 -10.24 -2.94
N PRO A 271 -15.98 -10.24 -2.59
CA PRO A 271 -17.06 -9.88 -3.52
C PRO A 271 -16.97 -8.53 -4.23
N LEU A 272 -16.29 -7.50 -3.67
CA LEU A 272 -16.19 -6.22 -4.37
C LEU A 272 -15.30 -6.28 -5.62
N THR A 273 -14.26 -7.13 -5.63
CA THR A 273 -13.54 -7.42 -6.89
C THR A 273 -14.45 -8.17 -7.87
N ALA A 274 -15.25 -9.12 -7.38
CA ALA A 274 -16.16 -9.87 -8.23
C ALA A 274 -17.20 -8.96 -8.91
N TYR A 275 -17.80 -8.02 -8.17
CA TYR A 275 -18.73 -7.03 -8.74
C TYR A 275 -18.04 -6.03 -9.69
N VAL A 276 -16.78 -5.66 -9.44
CA VAL A 276 -16.00 -4.83 -10.39
C VAL A 276 -15.67 -5.60 -11.66
N SER A 277 -15.29 -6.87 -11.54
CA SER A 277 -15.02 -7.76 -12.68
C SER A 277 -16.28 -8.00 -13.52
N TRP A 278 -17.43 -8.15 -12.87
CA TRP A 278 -18.75 -8.30 -13.48
C TRP A 278 -19.13 -7.08 -14.34
N ILE A 279 -18.98 -5.88 -13.78
CA ILE A 279 -19.24 -4.61 -14.48
C ILE A 279 -18.27 -4.44 -15.66
N CYS A 280 -16.99 -4.76 -15.49
CA CYS A 280 -16.01 -4.70 -16.58
C CYS A 280 -16.32 -5.72 -17.68
N GLY A 281 -16.63 -6.97 -17.32
CA GLY A 281 -16.97 -8.02 -18.28
C GLY A 281 -18.15 -7.63 -19.18
N TYR A 282 -19.20 -7.03 -18.62
CA TYR A 282 -20.29 -6.49 -19.45
C TYR A 282 -19.83 -5.32 -20.33
N ILE A 283 -19.17 -4.30 -19.77
CA ILE A 283 -18.74 -3.12 -20.55
C ILE A 283 -17.78 -3.50 -21.69
N GLY A 284 -16.82 -4.40 -21.42
CA GLY A 284 -15.89 -4.91 -22.43
C GLY A 284 -16.59 -5.77 -23.49
N ALA A 285 -17.59 -6.57 -23.11
CA ALA A 285 -18.37 -7.37 -24.06
C ALA A 285 -19.30 -6.55 -24.97
N LEU A 286 -19.69 -5.33 -24.56
CA LEU A 286 -20.37 -4.36 -25.44
C LEU A 286 -19.44 -3.82 -26.53
N ILE A 287 -18.12 -3.85 -26.32
CA ILE A 287 -17.10 -3.44 -27.31
C ILE A 287 -16.71 -4.63 -28.19
N ASN A 288 -16.43 -5.79 -27.58
CA ASN A 288 -16.19 -7.05 -28.28
C ASN A 288 -16.53 -8.24 -27.38
N PRO A 289 -17.58 -9.04 -27.69
CA PRO A 289 -17.99 -10.16 -26.86
C PRO A 289 -16.97 -11.30 -26.80
N ALA A 290 -16.08 -11.43 -27.80
CA ALA A 290 -15.10 -12.52 -27.88
C ALA A 290 -13.97 -12.40 -26.83
N TRP A 291 -13.78 -11.26 -26.17
CA TRP A 291 -12.80 -11.09 -25.09
C TRP A 291 -13.20 -11.81 -23.80
N PHE A 292 -14.51 -12.05 -23.61
CA PHE A 292 -15.12 -12.58 -22.38
C PHE A 292 -16.18 -13.63 -22.69
N ALA A 293 -16.02 -14.37 -23.78
CA ALA A 293 -16.87 -15.50 -24.15
C ALA A 293 -16.48 -16.73 -23.31
N LEU A 294 -17.44 -17.29 -22.58
CA LEU A 294 -17.20 -18.42 -21.65
C LEU A 294 -16.48 -19.58 -22.35
N ASP A 295 -15.43 -20.08 -21.71
CA ASP A 295 -14.55 -21.20 -22.09
C ASP A 295 -13.72 -21.01 -23.38
N SER A 296 -14.26 -20.27 -24.36
CA SER A 296 -13.68 -20.03 -25.68
C SER A 296 -12.70 -18.85 -25.72
N SER A 297 -12.74 -17.94 -24.73
CA SER A 297 -11.85 -16.78 -24.65
C SER A 297 -10.63 -16.97 -23.73
N ARG A 298 -10.43 -18.18 -23.19
CA ARG A 298 -9.28 -18.54 -22.35
C ARG A 298 -7.95 -18.28 -23.07
N GLY A 299 -7.09 -17.45 -22.50
CA GLY A 299 -5.77 -17.12 -23.05
C GLY A 299 -5.75 -16.10 -24.20
N ILE A 300 -6.78 -15.26 -24.36
CA ILE A 300 -6.87 -14.33 -25.50
C ILE A 300 -5.91 -13.11 -25.38
N GLU A 301 -4.85 -13.10 -26.19
CA GLU A 301 -3.80 -12.07 -26.19
C GLU A 301 -4.01 -10.94 -27.22
N THR A 302 -5.24 -10.71 -27.68
CA THR A 302 -5.51 -9.67 -28.71
C THR A 302 -5.20 -8.26 -28.21
N ALA A 303 -4.61 -7.43 -29.09
CA ALA A 303 -4.24 -6.05 -28.75
C ALA A 303 -5.41 -5.18 -28.25
N GLY A 304 -6.63 -5.42 -28.76
CA GLY A 304 -7.84 -4.76 -28.28
C GLY A 304 -8.22 -5.16 -26.85
N SER A 305 -8.14 -6.45 -26.51
CA SER A 305 -8.33 -6.94 -25.13
C SER A 305 -7.28 -6.33 -24.20
N LYS A 306 -5.98 -6.36 -24.61
CA LYS A 306 -4.88 -5.75 -23.85
C LYS A 306 -5.16 -4.28 -23.57
N LEU A 307 -5.56 -3.50 -24.58
CA LEU A 307 -5.87 -2.08 -24.42
C LEU A 307 -7.04 -1.86 -23.47
N TYR A 308 -8.16 -2.58 -23.65
CA TYR A 308 -9.32 -2.49 -22.77
C TYR A 308 -8.94 -2.78 -21.30
N MET A 309 -8.27 -3.89 -21.05
CA MET A 309 -7.84 -4.32 -19.72
C MET A 309 -6.87 -3.30 -19.09
N ARG A 310 -5.91 -2.75 -19.84
CA ARG A 310 -5.01 -1.69 -19.32
C ARG A 310 -5.79 -0.42 -18.95
N LEU A 311 -6.81 -0.05 -19.74
CA LEU A 311 -7.63 1.13 -19.49
C LEU A 311 -8.52 0.99 -18.24
N THR A 312 -9.06 -0.18 -17.92
CA THR A 312 -9.84 -0.37 -16.67
C THR A 312 -8.97 -0.14 -15.43
N VAL A 313 -7.72 -0.62 -15.41
CA VAL A 313 -6.79 -0.38 -14.29
C VAL A 313 -6.51 1.12 -14.11
N VAL A 314 -6.25 1.84 -15.21
CA VAL A 314 -6.04 3.30 -15.18
C VAL A 314 -7.31 4.05 -14.74
N PHE A 315 -8.49 3.63 -15.19
CA PHE A 315 -9.76 4.22 -14.78
C PHE A 315 -9.99 4.09 -13.26
N PHE A 316 -9.80 2.90 -12.69
CA PHE A 316 -10.02 2.68 -11.25
C PHE A 316 -8.97 3.36 -10.36
N ASP A 317 -7.71 3.46 -10.80
CA ASP A 317 -6.69 4.31 -10.16
C ASP A 317 -7.12 5.79 -10.12
N LEU A 318 -7.59 6.33 -11.24
CA LEU A 318 -8.06 7.72 -11.34
C LEU A 318 -9.35 7.98 -10.55
N LEU A 319 -10.23 6.97 -10.44
CA LEU A 319 -11.48 7.06 -9.68
C LEU A 319 -11.26 6.98 -8.16
N VAL A 320 -10.29 6.19 -7.70
CA VAL A 320 -10.16 5.82 -6.28
C VAL A 320 -8.85 6.30 -5.65
N TYR A 321 -7.70 6.03 -6.27
CA TYR A 321 -6.38 6.26 -5.67
C TYR A 321 -5.95 7.73 -5.77
N VAL A 322 -6.12 8.36 -6.94
CA VAL A 322 -5.74 9.77 -7.16
C VAL A 322 -6.55 10.75 -6.28
N PRO A 323 -7.89 10.62 -6.14
CA PRO A 323 -8.65 11.43 -5.19
C PRO A 323 -8.22 11.21 -3.73
N ALA A 324 -7.86 9.97 -3.35
CA ALA A 324 -7.37 9.66 -2.02
C ALA A 324 -6.04 10.36 -1.69
N ILE A 325 -5.10 10.41 -2.64
CA ILE A 325 -3.85 11.18 -2.51
C ILE A 325 -4.13 12.68 -2.37
N ILE A 326 -4.99 13.23 -3.24
CA ILE A 326 -5.31 14.67 -3.23
C ILE A 326 -6.02 15.07 -1.92
N MET A 327 -6.90 14.21 -1.41
CA MET A 327 -7.54 14.40 -0.11
C MET A 327 -6.53 14.28 1.04
N PHE A 328 -5.63 13.30 1.01
CA PHE A 328 -4.61 13.10 2.04
C PHE A 328 -3.72 14.34 2.20
N VAL A 329 -3.16 14.85 1.10
CA VAL A 329 -2.28 16.02 1.16
C VAL A 329 -3.04 17.25 1.66
N LYS A 330 -4.28 17.48 1.21
CA LYS A 330 -5.12 18.59 1.71
C LYS A 330 -5.45 18.47 3.20
N VAL A 331 -5.78 17.28 3.68
CA VAL A 331 -6.23 17.04 5.07
C VAL A 331 -5.05 17.03 6.06
N TRP A 332 -4.02 16.23 5.78
CA TRP A 332 -2.89 15.98 6.68
C TRP A 332 -1.77 17.01 6.52
N GLN A 333 -1.56 17.54 5.32
CA GLN A 333 -0.49 18.49 5.00
C GLN A 333 -0.99 19.92 4.68
N GLY A 334 -2.29 20.20 4.83
CA GLY A 334 -2.90 21.52 4.51
C GLY A 334 -2.30 22.73 5.24
N THR A 335 -1.46 22.52 6.25
CA THR A 335 -0.69 23.56 6.98
C THR A 335 0.69 23.85 6.37
N ARG A 336 1.13 23.09 5.35
CA ARG A 336 2.36 23.34 4.58
C ARG A 336 2.06 24.25 3.38
N SER A 337 3.10 24.87 2.81
CA SER A 337 2.94 25.71 1.61
C SER A 337 2.38 24.90 0.42
N LYS A 338 1.65 25.56 -0.50
CA LYS A 338 1.07 24.91 -1.68
C LYS A 338 2.11 24.15 -2.51
N ARG A 339 3.30 24.73 -2.71
CA ARG A 339 4.44 24.07 -3.40
C ARG A 339 4.91 22.79 -2.70
N THR A 340 4.80 22.71 -1.38
CA THR A 340 5.14 21.50 -0.61
C THR A 340 4.07 20.43 -0.81
N GLN A 341 2.79 20.84 -0.76
CA GLN A 341 1.64 19.95 -1.03
C GLN A 341 1.69 19.39 -2.46
N GLU A 342 1.96 20.25 -3.46
CA GLU A 342 2.15 19.85 -4.85
C GLU A 342 3.34 18.89 -5.04
N GLN A 343 4.46 19.10 -4.32
CA GLN A 343 5.59 18.16 -4.32
C GLN A 343 5.20 16.80 -3.70
N ALA A 344 4.42 16.79 -2.62
CA ALA A 344 3.93 15.56 -2.00
C ALA A 344 2.99 14.78 -2.92
N ILE A 345 2.08 15.47 -3.64
CA ILE A 345 1.21 14.85 -4.66
C ILE A 345 2.07 14.19 -5.76
N LEU A 346 3.05 14.91 -6.31
CA LEU A 346 3.91 14.39 -7.38
C LEU A 346 4.76 13.18 -6.93
N LEU A 347 5.24 13.19 -5.68
CA LEU A 347 5.98 12.08 -5.05
C LEU A 347 5.10 10.82 -4.87
N LEU A 348 3.84 10.99 -4.46
CA LEU A 348 2.89 9.89 -4.22
C LEU A 348 2.32 9.32 -5.53
N LEU A 349 2.00 10.17 -6.52
CA LEU A 349 1.47 9.72 -7.82
C LEU A 349 2.46 8.93 -8.67
N LEU A 350 3.76 9.15 -8.48
CA LEU A 350 4.84 8.54 -9.27
C LEU A 350 5.56 7.39 -8.53
N GLN A 351 4.96 6.85 -7.46
CA GLN A 351 5.56 5.83 -6.62
C GLN A 351 5.88 4.55 -7.42
N PRO A 352 7.16 4.18 -7.59
CA PRO A 352 7.57 3.28 -8.66
C PRO A 352 7.09 1.84 -8.48
N ALA A 353 6.98 1.35 -7.24
CA ALA A 353 6.51 -0.01 -6.95
C ALA A 353 5.05 -0.22 -7.39
N LEU A 354 4.14 0.67 -7.02
CA LEU A 354 2.73 0.57 -7.43
C LEU A 354 2.58 0.80 -8.94
N LEU A 355 3.33 1.74 -9.52
CA LEU A 355 3.31 1.97 -10.97
C LEU A 355 3.65 0.70 -11.76
N LEU A 356 4.74 0.01 -11.39
CA LEU A 356 5.23 -1.18 -12.08
C LEU A 356 4.31 -2.38 -11.89
N ILE A 357 3.74 -2.57 -10.69
CA ILE A 357 2.89 -3.72 -10.42
C ILE A 357 1.47 -3.55 -11.00
N ASP A 358 0.82 -2.39 -10.84
CA ASP A 358 -0.54 -2.23 -11.37
C ASP A 358 -0.54 -2.07 -12.90
N HIS A 359 0.32 -1.21 -13.45
CA HIS A 359 0.25 -0.83 -14.88
C HIS A 359 1.25 -1.59 -15.77
N GLY A 360 2.31 -2.19 -15.21
CA GLY A 360 3.22 -3.10 -15.92
C GLY A 360 2.80 -4.56 -15.76
N HIS A 361 2.94 -5.12 -14.56
CA HIS A 361 2.64 -6.53 -14.26
C HIS A 361 1.15 -6.91 -14.45
N PHE A 362 0.26 -5.92 -14.35
CA PHE A 362 -1.22 -6.01 -14.45
C PHE A 362 -1.92 -6.37 -13.14
N GLN A 363 -2.29 -5.35 -12.35
CA GLN A 363 -3.02 -5.51 -11.09
C GLN A 363 -3.88 -4.29 -10.71
N TYR A 364 -4.82 -4.49 -9.78
CA TYR A 364 -5.70 -3.44 -9.23
C TYR A 364 -5.39 -3.13 -7.74
N ASN A 365 -4.12 -3.02 -7.33
CA ASN A 365 -3.80 -2.76 -5.91
C ASN A 365 -4.12 -1.32 -5.48
N SER A 366 -4.00 -0.37 -6.41
CA SER A 366 -4.38 1.05 -6.28
C SER A 366 -5.80 1.25 -5.71
N VAL A 367 -6.77 0.40 -6.08
CA VAL A 367 -8.14 0.44 -5.54
C VAL A 367 -8.18 0.14 -4.04
N MET A 368 -7.59 -0.99 -3.62
CA MET A 368 -7.47 -1.37 -2.21
C MET A 368 -6.70 -0.30 -1.41
N LEU A 369 -5.54 0.13 -1.92
CA LEU A 369 -4.70 1.14 -1.26
C LEU A 369 -5.40 2.50 -1.18
N GLY A 370 -6.16 2.88 -2.21
CA GLY A 370 -6.97 4.09 -2.26
C GLY A 370 -8.15 4.07 -1.29
N LEU A 371 -8.87 2.95 -1.19
CA LEU A 371 -9.94 2.76 -0.20
C LEU A 371 -9.40 2.80 1.25
N THR A 372 -8.24 2.20 1.50
CA THR A 372 -7.54 2.35 2.80
C THR A 372 -7.11 3.79 3.06
N LEU A 373 -6.61 4.52 2.06
CA LEU A 373 -6.21 5.91 2.21
C LEU A 373 -7.42 6.85 2.42
N LEU A 374 -8.55 6.59 1.75
CA LEU A 374 -9.82 7.27 2.02
C LEU A 374 -10.29 6.99 3.45
N ALA A 375 -10.18 5.76 3.94
CA ALA A 375 -10.51 5.43 5.33
C ALA A 375 -9.70 6.30 6.33
N VAL A 376 -8.38 6.33 6.14
CA VAL A 376 -7.43 7.14 6.92
C VAL A 376 -7.77 8.64 6.83
N ASN A 377 -8.15 9.15 5.66
CA ASN A 377 -8.57 10.54 5.48
C ASN A 377 -9.91 10.86 6.17
N PHE A 378 -10.87 9.95 6.16
CA PHE A 378 -12.13 10.13 6.89
C PHE A 378 -11.92 10.12 8.41
N PHE A 379 -11.05 9.25 8.95
CA PHE A 379 -10.65 9.31 10.36
C PHE A 379 -10.01 10.66 10.74
N ALA A 380 -9.17 11.23 9.88
CA ALA A 380 -8.54 12.54 10.10
C ALA A 380 -9.50 13.75 9.96
N THR A 381 -10.61 13.58 9.25
CA THR A 381 -11.72 14.57 9.20
C THR A 381 -12.82 14.31 10.23
N GLY A 382 -12.66 13.29 11.10
CA GLY A 382 -13.63 12.92 12.13
C GLY A 382 -14.87 12.16 11.65
N ASN A 383 -14.90 11.77 10.37
CA ASN A 383 -16.00 11.05 9.72
C ASN A 383 -15.85 9.52 9.89
N ASP A 384 -15.71 9.05 11.13
CA ASP A 384 -15.23 7.69 11.41
C ASP A 384 -16.07 6.57 10.77
N LEU A 385 -17.38 6.77 10.58
CA LEU A 385 -18.25 5.78 9.95
C LEU A 385 -17.99 5.65 8.44
N LEU A 386 -17.76 6.76 7.73
CA LEU A 386 -17.32 6.72 6.34
C LEU A 386 -15.91 6.10 6.23
N GLY A 387 -15.07 6.36 7.22
CA GLY A 387 -13.74 5.74 7.30
C GLY A 387 -13.82 4.22 7.47
N ALA A 388 -14.67 3.74 8.38
CA ALA A 388 -14.91 2.32 8.58
C ALA A 388 -15.52 1.67 7.32
N LEU A 389 -16.49 2.32 6.67
CA LEU A 389 -17.07 1.85 5.41
C LEU A 389 -16.00 1.73 4.31
N CYS A 390 -15.16 2.75 4.10
CA CYS A 390 -14.07 2.68 3.12
C CYS A 390 -13.06 1.56 3.45
N PHE A 391 -12.79 1.29 4.72
CA PHE A 391 -11.91 0.18 5.10
C PHE A 391 -12.57 -1.20 4.88
N VAL A 392 -13.88 -1.33 5.13
CA VAL A 392 -14.63 -2.56 4.76
C VAL A 392 -14.62 -2.77 3.26
N LEU A 393 -14.82 -1.72 2.45
CA LEU A 393 -14.71 -1.81 0.99
C LEU A 393 -13.29 -2.20 0.55
N SER A 394 -12.24 -1.68 1.20
CA SER A 394 -10.84 -2.08 0.95
C SER A 394 -10.61 -3.58 1.20
N LEU A 395 -11.06 -4.07 2.36
CA LEU A 395 -11.03 -5.49 2.75
C LEU A 395 -11.84 -6.37 1.78
N ALA A 396 -12.99 -5.88 1.32
CA ALA A 396 -13.88 -6.57 0.39
C ALA A 396 -13.40 -6.53 -1.07
N PHE A 397 -12.41 -5.69 -1.40
CA PHE A 397 -11.73 -5.70 -2.69
C PHE A 397 -10.54 -6.67 -2.68
N LYS A 398 -9.63 -6.54 -1.70
CA LYS A 398 -8.50 -7.46 -1.50
C LYS A 398 -8.29 -7.71 0.01
N GLN A 399 -8.38 -8.96 0.41
CA GLN A 399 -8.24 -9.41 1.81
C GLN A 399 -6.89 -9.05 2.44
N MET A 400 -5.86 -8.80 1.64
CA MET A 400 -4.54 -8.35 2.11
C MET A 400 -4.60 -7.05 2.92
N ALA A 401 -5.62 -6.20 2.74
CA ALA A 401 -5.86 -5.02 3.57
C ALA A 401 -6.01 -5.34 5.08
N LEU A 402 -6.23 -6.60 5.46
CA LEU A 402 -6.13 -7.07 6.86
C LEU A 402 -4.80 -6.74 7.52
N TYR A 403 -3.72 -6.54 6.76
CA TYR A 403 -2.41 -6.11 7.28
C TYR A 403 -2.49 -4.77 8.04
N TYR A 404 -3.51 -3.94 7.77
CA TYR A 404 -3.81 -2.69 8.45
C TYR A 404 -4.82 -2.82 9.60
N ALA A 405 -5.54 -3.95 9.70
CA ALA A 405 -6.68 -4.09 10.60
C ALA A 405 -6.34 -3.96 12.09
N PRO A 406 -5.20 -4.49 12.61
CA PRO A 406 -4.81 -4.24 14.01
C PRO A 406 -4.58 -2.75 14.30
N ALA A 407 -3.97 -2.00 13.37
CA ALA A 407 -3.72 -0.57 13.52
C ALA A 407 -5.01 0.26 13.46
N ILE A 408 -5.87 0.02 12.47
CA ILE A 408 -7.14 0.77 12.30
C ILE A 408 -8.13 0.41 13.42
N GLY A 409 -8.25 -0.88 13.76
CA GLY A 409 -9.13 -1.35 14.82
C GLY A 409 -8.72 -0.83 16.20
N SER A 410 -7.41 -0.87 16.54
CA SER A 410 -6.92 -0.32 17.80
C SER A 410 -6.99 1.21 17.85
N TYR A 411 -6.80 1.92 16.74
CA TYR A 411 -7.03 3.37 16.66
C TYR A 411 -8.50 3.74 16.90
N LEU A 412 -9.45 3.05 16.27
CA LEU A 412 -10.88 3.29 16.46
C LEU A 412 -11.33 2.95 17.89
N LEU A 413 -10.86 1.83 18.44
CA LEU A 413 -11.12 1.46 19.84
C LEU A 413 -10.49 2.47 20.80
N ALA A 414 -9.27 2.95 20.54
CA ALA A 414 -8.65 4.03 21.30
C ALA A 414 -9.46 5.34 21.23
N LYS A 415 -10.05 5.68 20.06
CA LYS A 415 -10.96 6.84 19.94
C LYS A 415 -12.25 6.65 20.75
N CYS A 416 -12.81 5.44 20.77
CA CYS A 416 -13.94 5.12 21.66
C CYS A 416 -13.58 5.25 23.13
N ILE A 417 -12.42 4.74 23.58
CA ILE A 417 -11.94 4.88 24.97
C ILE A 417 -11.73 6.37 25.32
N TYR A 418 -11.11 7.13 24.42
CA TYR A 418 -10.82 8.56 24.56
C TYR A 418 -12.07 9.42 24.78
N LEU A 419 -13.18 9.08 24.10
CA LEU A 419 -14.45 9.80 24.15
C LEU A 419 -15.32 9.54 25.40
N GLY A 420 -14.83 8.76 26.38
CA GLY A 420 -15.55 8.51 27.63
C GLY A 420 -16.75 7.56 27.50
N ARG A 421 -17.45 7.27 28.60
CA ARG A 421 -18.39 6.14 28.64
C ARG A 421 -19.61 6.35 27.72
N ARG A 422 -20.12 7.58 27.61
CA ARG A 422 -21.34 7.89 26.82
C ARG A 422 -21.03 7.98 25.32
N HIS A 423 -20.19 8.92 24.91
CA HIS A 423 -19.89 9.13 23.48
C HIS A 423 -19.05 7.98 22.89
N GLY A 424 -18.17 7.37 23.68
CA GLY A 424 -17.35 6.24 23.27
C GLY A 424 -18.15 4.99 22.91
N THR A 425 -19.10 4.60 23.75
CA THR A 425 -20.01 3.47 23.47
C THR A 425 -20.94 3.77 22.31
N THR A 426 -21.46 5.00 22.21
CA THR A 426 -22.27 5.43 21.05
C THR A 426 -21.49 5.33 19.74
N LEU A 427 -20.21 5.74 19.72
CA LEU A 427 -19.36 5.59 18.54
C LEU A 427 -19.07 4.11 18.25
N PHE A 428 -18.75 3.31 19.27
CA PHE A 428 -18.46 1.88 19.13
C PHE A 428 -19.63 1.12 18.51
N THR A 429 -20.85 1.30 19.04
CA THR A 429 -22.06 0.65 18.50
C THR A 429 -22.35 1.10 17.07
N ARG A 430 -22.19 2.39 16.74
CA ARG A 430 -22.38 2.90 15.38
C ARG A 430 -21.33 2.36 14.40
N LEU A 431 -20.08 2.21 14.81
CA LEU A 431 -19.02 1.57 14.03
C LEU A 431 -19.34 0.09 13.78
N GLY A 432 -19.71 -0.65 14.84
CA GLY A 432 -20.11 -2.06 14.72
C GLY A 432 -21.27 -2.26 13.76
N LEU A 433 -22.35 -1.49 13.91
CA LEU A 433 -23.50 -1.52 12.99
C LEU A 433 -23.10 -1.17 11.54
N THR A 434 -22.23 -0.17 11.33
CA THR A 434 -21.76 0.21 9.99
C THR A 434 -20.94 -0.91 9.34
N VAL A 435 -20.02 -1.53 10.08
CA VAL A 435 -19.17 -2.63 9.58
C VAL A 435 -20.00 -3.87 9.28
N THR A 436 -20.90 -4.28 10.19
CA THR A 436 -21.76 -5.45 9.99
C THR A 436 -22.73 -5.24 8.83
N ALA A 437 -23.36 -4.06 8.71
CA ALA A 437 -24.27 -3.77 7.60
C ALA A 437 -23.55 -3.73 6.25
N ALA A 438 -22.33 -3.18 6.19
CA ALA A 438 -21.53 -3.13 4.97
C ALA A 438 -21.13 -4.55 4.51
N PHE A 439 -20.64 -5.41 5.41
CA PHE A 439 -20.34 -6.80 5.07
C PHE A 439 -21.60 -7.62 4.72
N ALA A 440 -22.71 -7.45 5.45
CA ALA A 440 -23.97 -8.13 5.15
C ALA A 440 -24.50 -7.77 3.75
N LEU A 441 -24.41 -6.49 3.35
CA LEU A 441 -24.78 -6.05 2.01
C LEU A 441 -23.85 -6.63 0.93
N LEU A 442 -22.53 -6.62 1.16
CA LEU A 442 -21.54 -7.14 0.22
C LEU A 442 -21.66 -8.65 -0.02
N PHE A 443 -22.07 -9.42 0.99
CA PHE A 443 -22.25 -10.87 0.90
C PHE A 443 -23.71 -11.31 0.65
N LEU A 444 -24.66 -10.38 0.52
CA LEU A 444 -26.10 -10.66 0.38
C LEU A 444 -26.44 -11.68 -0.73
N PRO A 445 -25.86 -11.63 -1.95
CA PRO A 445 -26.16 -12.59 -3.01
C PRO A 445 -25.68 -14.02 -2.73
N PHE A 446 -24.82 -14.22 -1.72
CA PHE A 446 -24.29 -15.52 -1.30
C PHE A 446 -25.04 -16.09 -0.08
N TYR A 447 -26.08 -15.39 0.39
CA TYR A 447 -26.83 -15.75 1.61
C TYR A 447 -28.35 -15.91 1.38
N VAL A 448 -28.95 -15.18 0.42
CA VAL A 448 -30.41 -15.11 0.23
C VAL A 448 -30.87 -15.69 -1.12
N PRO A 449 -31.96 -16.49 -1.16
CA PRO A 449 -32.62 -16.88 -2.40
C PRO A 449 -33.19 -15.68 -3.18
N PRO A 450 -33.28 -15.74 -4.53
CA PRO A 450 -32.92 -16.86 -5.40
C PRO A 450 -31.42 -16.94 -5.72
N PHE A 451 -30.61 -15.95 -5.31
CA PHE A 451 -29.20 -15.85 -5.67
C PHE A 451 -28.34 -16.95 -5.04
N ALA A 452 -28.65 -17.33 -3.80
CA ALA A 452 -28.08 -18.47 -3.09
C ALA A 452 -29.16 -19.48 -2.69
N PRO A 453 -28.97 -20.80 -2.90
CA PRO A 453 -29.89 -21.84 -2.43
C PRO A 453 -30.11 -21.89 -0.91
N GLY A 454 -29.18 -21.33 -0.13
CA GLY A 454 -29.28 -21.29 1.33
C GLY A 454 -28.06 -20.64 2.00
N PRO A 455 -28.11 -20.40 3.32
CA PRO A 455 -27.15 -19.56 4.04
C PRO A 455 -25.72 -20.11 4.06
N LEU A 456 -25.53 -21.42 3.85
CA LEU A 456 -24.21 -22.06 3.81
C LEU A 456 -23.38 -21.67 2.58
N HIS A 457 -23.97 -21.13 1.51
CA HIS A 457 -23.23 -20.74 0.31
C HIS A 457 -22.24 -19.59 0.55
N ILE A 458 -22.41 -18.82 1.64
CA ILE A 458 -21.42 -17.82 2.08
C ILE A 458 -20.04 -18.42 2.38
N LEU A 459 -19.96 -19.74 2.64
CA LEU A 459 -18.70 -20.43 2.89
C LEU A 459 -17.84 -20.58 1.62
N HIS A 460 -18.42 -20.55 0.41
CA HIS A 460 -17.64 -20.64 -0.84
C HIS A 460 -16.68 -19.46 -1.01
N PRO A 461 -17.14 -18.18 -1.01
CA PRO A 461 -16.21 -17.05 -1.04
C PRO A 461 -15.25 -17.06 0.17
N ILE A 462 -15.74 -17.31 1.39
CA ILE A 462 -14.89 -17.30 2.60
C ILE A 462 -13.71 -18.30 2.49
N THR A 463 -13.95 -19.50 1.96
CA THR A 463 -12.90 -20.53 1.82
C THR A 463 -11.96 -20.31 0.65
N ARG A 464 -12.37 -19.58 -0.41
CA ARG A 464 -11.45 -19.11 -1.46
C ARG A 464 -10.60 -17.92 -1.00
N ILE A 465 -11.20 -16.96 -0.28
CA ILE A 465 -10.50 -15.77 0.25
C ILE A 465 -9.40 -16.17 1.24
N PHE A 466 -9.59 -17.24 2.03
CA PHE A 466 -8.65 -17.74 3.03
C PHE A 466 -8.29 -19.23 2.79
N PRO A 467 -7.34 -19.54 1.89
CA PRO A 467 -6.98 -20.90 1.54
C PRO A 467 -6.05 -21.55 2.59
N PHE A 468 -6.64 -22.15 3.64
CA PHE A 468 -5.92 -22.74 4.79
C PHE A 468 -4.99 -23.95 4.48
N SER A 469 -4.96 -24.41 3.21
CA SER A 469 -4.31 -25.65 2.76
C SER A 469 -2.93 -25.48 2.11
N ARG A 470 -2.48 -24.26 1.80
CA ARG A 470 -1.17 -24.03 1.14
C ARG A 470 0.03 -24.31 2.06
N GLY A 471 1.20 -24.54 1.47
CA GLY A 471 2.45 -24.90 2.13
C GLY A 471 3.28 -23.71 2.66
N LEU A 472 4.53 -23.97 3.02
CA LEU A 472 5.52 -22.96 3.40
C LEU A 472 6.65 -22.91 2.36
N PHE A 473 7.18 -21.71 2.09
CA PHE A 473 8.28 -21.45 1.16
C PHE A 473 8.00 -21.70 -0.33
N GLU A 474 6.75 -21.57 -0.78
CA GLU A 474 6.41 -21.65 -2.21
C GLU A 474 7.09 -20.52 -3.04
N ASP A 475 7.13 -19.29 -2.52
CA ASP A 475 7.78 -18.13 -3.15
C ASP A 475 9.08 -17.67 -2.44
N LYS A 476 10.04 -17.14 -3.21
CA LYS A 476 11.32 -16.58 -2.71
C LYS A 476 11.18 -15.10 -2.28
N VAL A 477 10.33 -14.85 -1.29
CA VAL A 477 9.99 -13.48 -0.83
C VAL A 477 10.97 -12.93 0.19
N ALA A 478 11.21 -11.62 0.18
CA ALA A 478 12.08 -10.91 1.12
C ALA A 478 11.56 -10.81 2.58
N ASN A 479 10.95 -11.87 3.12
CA ASN A 479 10.47 -11.96 4.49
C ASN A 479 11.50 -12.61 5.44
N PHE A 480 11.25 -12.57 6.76
CA PHE A 480 12.14 -13.14 7.78
C PHE A 480 12.40 -14.63 7.53
N TRP A 481 11.35 -15.38 7.18
CA TRP A 481 11.41 -16.83 7.02
C TRP A 481 12.33 -17.24 5.87
N CYS A 482 12.20 -16.63 4.68
CA CYS A 482 13.00 -17.00 3.51
C CYS A 482 14.49 -16.67 3.72
N ALA A 483 14.79 -15.45 4.20
CA ALA A 483 16.16 -15.02 4.47
C ALA A 483 16.84 -15.89 5.55
N SER A 484 16.15 -16.17 6.65
CA SER A 484 16.69 -17.05 7.71
C SER A 484 16.75 -18.52 7.31
N ASN A 485 15.89 -19.00 6.39
CA ASN A 485 15.92 -20.38 5.87
C ASN A 485 17.20 -20.70 5.08
N VAL A 486 18.04 -19.73 4.72
CA VAL A 486 19.39 -19.99 4.20
C VAL A 486 20.25 -20.68 5.27
N LEU A 487 20.19 -20.19 6.51
CA LEU A 487 20.98 -20.66 7.66
C LEU A 487 20.23 -21.71 8.51
N VAL A 488 19.00 -21.40 8.93
CA VAL A 488 18.16 -22.22 9.82
C VAL A 488 17.09 -22.92 8.98
N LYS A 489 17.29 -24.20 8.66
CA LYS A 489 16.35 -24.97 7.81
C LYS A 489 15.05 -25.28 8.57
N TRP A 490 14.12 -24.31 8.61
CA TRP A 490 12.91 -24.34 9.44
C TRP A 490 12.05 -25.60 9.27
N ARG A 491 11.96 -26.18 8.06
CA ARG A 491 11.26 -27.46 7.82
C ARG A 491 11.88 -28.64 8.59
N ARG A 492 13.20 -28.65 8.79
CA ARG A 492 13.88 -29.67 9.61
C ARG A 492 13.69 -29.41 11.11
N VAL A 493 13.74 -28.13 11.53
CA VAL A 493 13.56 -27.72 12.94
C VAL A 493 12.14 -28.00 13.45
N ALA A 494 11.12 -27.79 12.62
CA ALA A 494 9.72 -28.03 12.98
C ALA A 494 9.30 -29.51 12.89
N GLY A 495 10.15 -30.39 12.32
CA GLY A 495 9.76 -31.72 11.89
C GLY A 495 8.90 -31.72 10.63
N GLU A 496 8.72 -32.91 10.04
CA GLU A 496 8.00 -33.05 8.77
C GLU A 496 6.49 -33.30 8.95
N GLY A 497 5.74 -33.21 7.85
CA GLY A 497 4.29 -33.42 7.82
C GLY A 497 3.46 -32.34 8.53
N GLU A 498 2.19 -32.68 8.79
CA GLU A 498 1.17 -31.72 9.24
C GLU A 498 1.42 -31.17 10.65
N THR A 499 2.19 -31.86 11.50
CA THR A 499 2.55 -31.34 12.83
C THR A 499 3.58 -30.22 12.73
N GLY A 500 4.63 -30.38 11.91
CA GLY A 500 5.59 -29.32 11.65
C GLY A 500 4.96 -28.12 10.93
N ARG A 501 4.09 -28.36 9.94
CA ARG A 501 3.32 -27.28 9.28
C ARG A 501 2.51 -26.47 10.29
N ARG A 502 1.75 -27.13 11.18
CA ARG A 502 0.97 -26.46 12.24
C ARG A 502 1.83 -25.72 13.25
N TRP A 503 3.04 -26.22 13.59
CA TRP A 503 4.00 -25.47 14.40
C TRP A 503 4.44 -24.19 13.71
N LEU A 504 4.84 -24.27 12.44
CA LEU A 504 5.30 -23.13 11.64
C LEU A 504 4.20 -22.05 11.48
N VAL A 505 2.95 -22.46 11.21
CA VAL A 505 1.78 -21.55 11.16
C VAL A 505 1.54 -20.86 12.52
N ARG A 506 1.66 -21.59 13.64
CA ARG A 506 1.49 -21.01 14.98
C ARG A 506 2.62 -20.02 15.32
N THR A 507 3.88 -20.39 15.07
CA THR A 507 5.04 -19.54 15.37
C THR A 507 5.04 -18.25 14.53
N SER A 508 4.70 -18.32 13.24
CA SER A 508 4.53 -17.14 12.38
C SER A 508 3.36 -16.27 12.78
N THR A 509 2.21 -16.86 13.15
CA THR A 509 1.08 -16.09 13.72
C THR A 509 1.50 -15.36 14.99
N ALA A 510 2.22 -16.03 15.89
CA ALA A 510 2.70 -15.45 17.14
C ALA A 510 3.73 -14.32 16.91
N LEU A 511 4.74 -14.54 16.06
CA LEU A 511 5.74 -13.51 15.73
C LEU A 511 5.11 -12.30 15.02
N THR A 512 4.13 -12.52 14.13
CA THR A 512 3.36 -11.43 13.51
C THR A 512 2.60 -10.60 14.54
N ALA A 513 1.93 -11.26 15.50
CA ALA A 513 1.18 -10.60 16.56
C ALA A 513 2.10 -9.83 17.54
N LEU A 514 3.23 -10.43 17.92
CA LEU A 514 4.27 -9.75 18.71
C LEU A 514 4.85 -8.55 17.97
N GLY A 515 5.07 -8.66 16.65
CA GLY A 515 5.69 -7.61 15.86
C GLY A 515 4.82 -6.37 15.60
N PHE A 516 3.49 -6.49 15.68
CA PHE A 516 2.57 -5.35 15.67
C PHE A 516 2.09 -4.94 17.09
N GLY A 517 2.25 -5.81 18.08
CA GLY A 517 1.76 -5.64 19.45
C GLY A 517 2.11 -4.29 20.11
N PRO A 518 3.37 -3.80 20.05
CA PRO A 518 3.73 -2.51 20.63
C PRO A 518 2.99 -1.31 20.03
N ALA A 519 2.65 -1.35 18.74
CA ALA A 519 1.89 -0.28 18.09
C ALA A 519 0.41 -0.27 18.53
N VAL A 520 -0.20 -1.46 18.64
CA VAL A 520 -1.56 -1.64 19.20
C VAL A 520 -1.61 -1.18 20.66
N ALA A 521 -0.64 -1.60 21.48
CA ALA A 521 -0.54 -1.20 22.88
C ALA A 521 -0.32 0.33 23.03
N GLY A 522 0.50 0.93 22.16
CA GLY A 522 0.73 2.38 22.13
C GLY A 522 -0.54 3.17 21.81
N LEU A 523 -1.32 2.76 20.80
CA LEU A 523 -2.60 3.37 20.46
C LEU A 523 -3.62 3.25 21.60
N LEU A 524 -3.82 2.06 22.16
CA LEU A 524 -4.78 1.83 23.24
C LEU A 524 -4.39 2.59 24.52
N ARG A 525 -3.08 2.62 24.86
CA ARG A 525 -2.56 3.44 25.96
C ARG A 525 -2.82 4.93 25.73
N ALA A 526 -2.59 5.43 24.52
CA ALA A 526 -2.84 6.84 24.20
C ALA A 526 -4.33 7.20 24.36
N GLY A 527 -5.23 6.34 23.86
CA GLY A 527 -6.67 6.50 24.06
C GLY A 527 -7.10 6.51 25.53
N TRP A 528 -6.48 5.66 26.37
CA TRP A 528 -6.75 5.60 27.81
C TRP A 528 -6.19 6.80 28.58
N THR A 529 -4.91 7.13 28.36
CA THR A 529 -4.20 8.21 29.10
C THR A 529 -4.70 9.61 28.75
N MET A 530 -5.17 9.82 27.51
CA MET A 530 -5.70 11.10 27.03
C MET A 530 -7.22 11.20 27.17
N ARG A 531 -7.88 10.23 27.82
CA ARG A 531 -9.34 10.13 27.92
C ARG A 531 -9.94 11.42 28.51
N VAL A 532 -10.93 11.96 27.80
CA VAL A 532 -11.70 13.10 28.27
C VAL A 532 -12.48 12.68 29.52
N LYS A 533 -12.24 13.33 30.67
CA LYS A 533 -13.02 13.10 31.89
C LYS A 533 -14.48 13.46 31.60
N ASP A 534 -15.41 12.56 31.95
CA ASP A 534 -16.87 12.73 31.79
C ASP A 534 -17.44 13.77 32.82
N HIS A 535 -16.78 14.92 33.00
CA HIS A 535 -17.09 15.93 34.03
C HIS A 535 -17.35 17.32 33.44
N THR A 536 -18.33 18.00 34.07
CA THR A 536 -18.88 19.32 33.71
C THR A 536 -19.52 19.37 32.31
N PRO A 537 -20.86 19.53 32.19
CA PRO A 537 -21.47 19.89 30.92
C PRO A 537 -21.01 21.30 30.56
N ASN A 538 -20.00 21.39 29.69
CA ASN A 538 -19.36 22.67 29.36
C ASN A 538 -20.28 23.50 28.46
N THR A 539 -21.17 24.27 29.11
CA THR A 539 -22.21 25.09 28.50
C THR A 539 -21.66 26.04 27.44
N LYS A 540 -20.42 26.51 27.57
CA LYS A 540 -19.75 27.36 26.57
C LYS A 540 -19.50 26.64 25.24
N ILE A 541 -19.25 25.33 25.24
CA ILE A 541 -19.11 24.52 24.01
C ILE A 541 -20.48 24.29 23.35
N GLN A 542 -21.50 23.97 24.14
CA GLN A 542 -22.87 23.78 23.63
C GLN A 542 -23.47 25.09 23.10
N ALA A 543 -23.25 26.22 23.79
CA ALA A 543 -23.65 27.54 23.34
C ALA A 543 -22.99 27.91 22.01
N LYS A 544 -21.67 27.68 21.86
CA LYS A 544 -20.98 27.94 20.60
C LYS A 544 -21.50 27.04 19.46
N ALA A 545 -21.74 25.75 19.71
CA ALA A 545 -22.36 24.86 18.71
C ALA A 545 -23.80 25.27 18.33
N LYS A 546 -24.54 25.92 19.25
CA LYS A 546 -25.86 26.49 18.95
C LYS A 546 -25.78 27.78 18.11
N ALA A 547 -24.78 28.63 18.37
CA ALA A 547 -24.59 29.90 17.68
C ALA A 547 -24.02 29.75 16.26
N ASP A 548 -23.14 28.76 16.04
CA ASP A 548 -22.40 28.57 14.77
C ASP A 548 -23.17 27.68 13.77
N GLY A 549 -24.43 27.29 14.07
CA GLY A 549 -25.28 26.36 13.30
C GLY A 549 -24.76 24.91 13.19
N SER A 550 -23.48 24.69 13.47
CA SER A 550 -22.75 23.45 13.25
C SER A 550 -22.99 22.41 14.34
N LYS A 551 -23.47 21.23 13.95
CA LYS A 551 -23.55 20.02 14.80
C LYS A 551 -22.17 19.37 15.05
N THR A 552 -21.13 20.18 15.27
CA THR A 552 -19.76 19.74 15.64
C THR A 552 -19.73 19.15 17.05
N THR A 553 -20.08 17.87 17.16
CA THR A 553 -19.96 17.08 18.39
C THR A 553 -18.50 16.79 18.73
N LEU A 554 -18.19 16.49 20.00
CA LEU A 554 -16.82 16.15 20.43
C LEU A 554 -16.21 14.97 19.63
N ALA A 555 -17.05 14.04 19.17
CA ALA A 555 -16.63 12.90 18.35
C ALA A 555 -16.14 13.27 16.94
N SER A 556 -16.60 14.39 16.36
CA SER A 556 -16.17 14.83 15.02
C SER A 556 -14.80 15.52 15.01
N ASN A 557 -14.17 15.74 16.16
CA ASN A 557 -12.79 16.19 16.23
C ASN A 557 -11.82 14.98 16.12
N PRO A 558 -10.72 15.08 15.36
CA PRO A 558 -9.68 14.06 15.36
C PRO A 558 -8.99 14.00 16.75
N PRO A 559 -8.67 12.80 17.28
CA PRO A 559 -8.02 12.66 18.57
C PRO A 559 -6.55 13.12 18.51
N PRO A 560 -5.96 13.57 19.64
CA PRO A 560 -4.57 14.05 19.68
C PRO A 560 -3.54 13.00 19.23
N PHE A 561 -3.86 11.70 19.38
CA PHE A 561 -3.01 10.57 18.98
C PHE A 561 -3.20 10.10 17.53
N LEU A 562 -3.96 10.82 16.69
CA LEU A 562 -4.04 10.54 15.24
C LEU A 562 -2.67 10.33 14.56
N PRO A 563 -1.56 11.03 14.92
CA PRO A 563 -0.24 10.79 14.33
C PRO A 563 0.34 9.39 14.57
N LEU A 564 -0.10 8.68 15.61
CA LEU A 564 0.30 7.29 15.84
C LEU A 564 -0.26 6.33 14.79
N LEU A 565 -1.40 6.66 14.15
CA LEU A 565 -2.02 5.78 13.15
C LEU A 565 -1.08 5.51 11.97
N SER A 566 -0.33 6.51 11.50
CA SER A 566 0.60 6.35 10.37
C SER A 566 1.76 5.39 10.70
N TYR A 567 2.32 5.45 11.91
CA TYR A 567 3.34 4.49 12.36
C TYR A 567 2.76 3.12 12.67
N ALA A 568 1.57 3.05 13.28
CA ALA A 568 0.91 1.78 13.54
C ALA A 568 0.55 1.04 12.25
N LEU A 569 0.11 1.75 11.21
CA LEU A 569 -0.10 1.18 9.87
C LEU A 569 1.19 0.59 9.30
N LEU A 570 2.32 1.31 9.39
CA LEU A 570 3.63 0.84 8.91
C LEU A 570 4.13 -0.37 9.71
N ALA A 571 4.13 -0.28 11.04
CA ALA A 571 4.57 -1.35 11.93
C ALA A 571 3.71 -2.61 11.79
N SER A 572 2.39 -2.46 11.68
CA SER A 572 1.44 -3.57 11.45
C SER A 572 1.71 -4.25 10.12
N SER A 573 1.69 -3.49 9.02
CA SER A 573 1.85 -4.06 7.67
C SER A 573 3.26 -4.61 7.40
N MET A 574 4.32 -4.03 7.98
CA MET A 574 5.66 -4.64 7.97
C MET A 574 5.70 -5.92 8.81
N SER A 575 5.02 -5.98 9.97
CA SER A 575 4.99 -7.21 10.77
C SER A 575 4.36 -8.38 10.00
N PHE A 576 3.23 -8.14 9.31
CA PHE A 576 2.64 -9.15 8.42
C PHE A 576 3.56 -9.52 7.26
N PHE A 577 4.18 -8.54 6.58
CA PHE A 577 5.11 -8.81 5.47
C PHE A 577 6.35 -9.61 5.91
N LEU A 578 6.90 -9.32 7.09
CA LEU A 578 8.10 -9.98 7.58
C LEU A 578 7.82 -11.36 8.19
N PHE A 579 6.76 -11.50 8.98
CA PHE A 579 6.60 -12.66 9.87
C PHE A 579 5.42 -13.58 9.54
N SER A 580 4.55 -13.25 8.58
CA SER A 580 3.47 -14.16 8.13
C SER A 580 4.01 -15.45 7.52
N PHE A 581 3.25 -16.53 7.68
CA PHE A 581 3.52 -17.86 7.08
C PHE A 581 3.58 -17.80 5.55
N GLN A 582 2.65 -17.05 4.95
CA GLN A 582 2.56 -16.82 3.52
C GLN A 582 2.54 -15.31 3.25
N VAL A 583 3.35 -14.94 2.28
CA VAL A 583 3.64 -13.59 1.80
C VAL A 583 3.96 -13.76 0.32
N HIS A 584 3.57 -12.82 -0.54
CA HIS A 584 4.01 -12.75 -1.93
C HIS A 584 4.87 -11.50 -2.11
N GLU A 585 5.80 -11.49 -3.07
CA GLU A 585 6.69 -10.34 -3.36
C GLU A 585 5.91 -9.02 -3.46
N LYS A 586 4.75 -9.09 -4.14
CA LYS A 586 3.79 -7.99 -4.37
C LYS A 586 3.18 -7.39 -3.08
N THR A 587 3.17 -8.08 -1.94
CA THR A 587 2.54 -7.53 -0.72
C THR A 587 3.38 -6.47 -0.01
N ILE A 588 4.64 -6.24 -0.43
CA ILE A 588 5.45 -5.09 0.02
C ILE A 588 4.78 -3.74 -0.28
N LEU A 589 3.87 -3.68 -1.27
CA LEU A 589 3.04 -2.50 -1.56
C LEU A 589 2.22 -2.02 -0.35
N LEU A 590 1.88 -2.91 0.59
CA LEU A 590 1.10 -2.55 1.78
C LEU A 590 1.90 -1.70 2.78
N PRO A 591 3.08 -2.11 3.29
CA PRO A 591 3.92 -1.23 4.10
C PRO A 591 4.51 -0.04 3.35
N LEU A 592 4.62 -0.08 2.01
CA LEU A 592 5.00 1.11 1.23
C LEU A 592 3.96 2.24 1.30
N LEU A 593 2.67 1.96 1.45
CA LEU A 593 1.65 3.01 1.55
C LEU A 593 1.90 3.95 2.77
N PRO A 594 1.91 3.49 4.03
CA PRO A 594 2.20 4.37 5.17
C PRO A 594 3.62 4.92 5.14
N LEU A 595 4.62 4.19 4.62
CA LEU A 595 5.99 4.71 4.49
C LEU A 595 6.08 5.91 3.53
N THR A 596 5.43 5.83 2.37
CA THR A 596 5.43 6.91 1.37
C THR A 596 4.63 8.12 1.84
N LEU A 597 3.50 7.90 2.52
CA LEU A 597 2.70 8.95 3.15
C LEU A 597 3.51 9.69 4.23
N LEU A 598 4.21 8.97 5.11
CA LEU A 598 5.12 9.56 6.12
C LEU A 598 6.27 10.36 5.46
N MET A 599 6.95 9.76 4.48
CA MET A 599 8.03 10.42 3.72
C MET A 599 7.55 11.70 3.00
N SER A 600 6.31 11.71 2.48
CA SER A 600 5.75 12.87 1.78
C SER A 600 5.51 14.08 2.71
N ALA A 601 5.36 13.86 4.02
CA ALA A 601 5.25 14.92 5.02
C ALA A 601 6.63 15.41 5.53
N ALA A 602 7.70 14.67 5.22
CA ALA A 602 9.06 14.92 5.70
C ALA A 602 9.77 16.02 4.90
N PRO A 603 10.64 16.85 5.52
CA PRO A 603 11.60 17.66 4.78
C PRO A 603 12.60 16.74 4.04
N PRO A 604 12.86 16.94 2.73
CA PRO A 604 13.94 16.24 2.04
C PRO A 604 15.29 16.44 2.73
N GLY A 605 16.09 15.38 2.80
CA GLY A 605 17.34 15.30 3.57
C GLY A 605 17.17 14.92 5.05
N SER A 606 15.95 14.92 5.61
CA SER A 606 15.71 14.38 6.95
C SER A 606 15.85 12.85 7.00
N ALA A 607 16.17 12.30 8.17
CA ALA A 607 16.28 10.84 8.36
C ALA A 607 15.01 10.08 7.95
N LEU A 608 13.83 10.64 8.25
CA LEU A 608 12.53 10.13 7.81
C LEU A 608 12.40 10.09 6.28
N HIS A 609 12.86 11.13 5.58
CA HIS A 609 12.85 11.15 4.12
C HIS A 609 13.80 10.10 3.52
N ASN A 610 14.98 9.94 4.13
CA ASN A 610 16.00 9.00 3.67
C ASN A 610 15.57 7.53 3.89
N TRP A 611 14.94 7.20 5.02
CA TRP A 611 14.32 5.89 5.25
C TRP A 611 13.19 5.61 4.24
N GLY A 612 12.38 6.62 3.93
CA GLY A 612 11.33 6.51 2.92
C GLY A 612 11.88 6.21 1.53
N ALA A 613 12.91 6.94 1.09
CA ALA A 613 13.55 6.74 -0.21
C ALA A 613 14.21 5.36 -0.29
N LEU A 614 14.97 4.96 0.76
CA LEU A 614 15.58 3.64 0.87
C LEU A 614 14.55 2.52 0.76
N GLY A 615 13.47 2.57 1.55
CA GLY A 615 12.43 1.54 1.53
C GLY A 615 11.70 1.43 0.20
N ASN A 616 11.47 2.53 -0.51
CA ASN A 616 10.85 2.50 -1.85
C ASN A 616 11.78 1.90 -2.90
N ASN A 617 13.05 2.33 -2.92
CA ASN A 617 14.05 1.82 -3.86
C ASN A 617 14.30 0.33 -3.64
N VAL A 618 14.43 -0.10 -2.37
CA VAL A 618 14.66 -1.51 -2.01
C VAL A 618 13.40 -2.37 -2.22
N ALA A 619 12.19 -1.84 -2.06
CA ALA A 619 10.97 -2.58 -2.39
C ALA A 619 10.79 -2.82 -3.91
N VAL A 620 11.22 -1.87 -4.75
CA VAL A 620 11.24 -2.09 -6.21
C VAL A 620 12.31 -3.13 -6.55
N PHE A 621 13.51 -3.03 -5.97
CA PHE A 621 14.57 -4.04 -6.09
C PHE A 621 14.14 -5.43 -5.62
N SER A 622 13.40 -5.56 -4.52
CA SER A 622 12.91 -6.86 -4.02
C SER A 622 11.88 -7.54 -4.92
N MET A 623 11.31 -6.81 -5.89
CA MET A 623 10.42 -7.35 -6.93
C MET A 623 11.12 -7.48 -8.29
N TRP A 624 12.45 -7.31 -8.36
CA TRP A 624 13.20 -7.46 -9.60
C TRP A 624 13.06 -8.84 -10.27
N PRO A 625 13.11 -9.99 -9.56
CA PRO A 625 12.95 -11.31 -10.21
C PRO A 625 11.60 -11.45 -10.93
N LEU A 626 10.52 -10.96 -10.31
CA LEU A 626 9.18 -10.88 -10.89
C LEU A 626 9.17 -10.00 -12.15
N LEU A 627 9.61 -8.74 -12.02
CA LEU A 627 9.59 -7.76 -13.10
C LEU A 627 10.51 -8.17 -14.27
N LYS A 628 11.62 -8.87 -14.01
CA LYS A 628 12.49 -9.46 -15.02
C LYS A 628 11.78 -10.59 -15.77
N ARG A 629 11.10 -11.51 -15.07
CA ARG A 629 10.31 -12.59 -15.69
C ARG A 629 9.23 -12.07 -16.63
N ASP A 630 8.57 -10.98 -16.25
CA ASP A 630 7.50 -10.37 -17.05
C ASP A 630 8.00 -9.38 -18.12
N GLY A 631 9.33 -9.29 -18.37
CA GLY A 631 9.94 -8.43 -19.39
C GLY A 631 10.01 -6.92 -19.04
N LEU A 632 9.68 -6.53 -17.82
CA LEU A 632 9.53 -5.14 -17.37
C LEU A 632 10.86 -4.47 -16.94
N ALA A 633 12.00 -4.96 -17.42
CA ALA A 633 13.33 -4.48 -17.03
C ALA A 633 13.60 -3.00 -17.38
N VAL A 634 13.20 -2.55 -18.58
CA VAL A 634 13.33 -1.14 -18.98
C VAL A 634 12.39 -0.22 -18.18
N PRO A 635 11.08 -0.54 -18.04
CA PRO A 635 10.20 0.11 -17.06
C PRO A 635 10.78 0.24 -15.65
N TYR A 636 11.35 -0.85 -15.10
CA TYR A 636 11.96 -0.88 -13.77
C TYR A 636 13.04 0.20 -13.60
N VAL A 637 14.02 0.25 -14.51
CA VAL A 637 15.10 1.27 -14.46
C VAL A 637 14.53 2.67 -14.65
N ALA A 638 13.64 2.87 -15.64
CA ALA A 638 13.07 4.17 -15.96
C ALA A 638 12.27 4.76 -14.78
N CYS A 639 11.41 3.97 -14.13
CA CYS A 639 10.61 4.42 -12.99
C CYS A 639 11.47 4.74 -11.76
N VAL A 640 12.49 3.92 -11.44
CA VAL A 640 13.39 4.17 -10.31
C VAL A 640 14.21 5.45 -10.53
N VAL A 641 14.81 5.62 -11.72
CA VAL A 641 15.60 6.82 -12.04
C VAL A 641 14.72 8.08 -12.05
N LEU A 642 13.55 8.02 -12.70
CA LEU A 642 12.60 9.14 -12.75
C LEU A 642 12.18 9.58 -11.35
N TRP A 643 11.76 8.65 -10.49
CA TRP A 643 11.22 8.96 -9.18
C TRP A 643 12.28 9.59 -8.26
N ASN A 644 13.49 9.04 -8.20
CA ASN A 644 14.59 9.61 -7.41
C ASN A 644 14.95 11.04 -7.88
N ARG A 645 14.97 11.29 -9.20
CA ARG A 645 15.18 12.63 -9.78
C ARG A 645 14.02 13.61 -9.49
N VAL A 646 12.78 13.13 -9.44
CA VAL A 646 11.58 13.91 -9.06
C VAL A 646 11.66 14.37 -7.60
N ILE A 647 11.91 13.45 -6.66
CA ILE A 647 11.97 13.78 -5.23
C ILE A 647 13.25 14.57 -4.88
N GLY A 648 14.33 14.34 -5.63
CA GLY A 648 15.64 14.97 -5.44
C GLY A 648 16.53 14.23 -4.47
N TYR A 649 16.39 12.91 -4.43
CA TYR A 649 17.22 12.02 -3.63
C TYR A 649 18.42 11.60 -4.48
N ASP A 650 19.62 11.86 -3.96
CA ASP A 650 20.87 11.50 -4.63
C ASP A 650 21.30 10.09 -4.21
N LEU A 651 21.25 9.17 -5.17
CA LEU A 651 21.65 7.77 -4.99
C LEU A 651 23.16 7.62 -4.73
N MET A 652 23.97 8.61 -5.14
CA MET A 652 25.44 8.59 -5.08
C MET A 652 26.01 9.68 -4.15
N GLY A 653 25.13 10.34 -3.36
CA GLY A 653 25.48 11.52 -2.56
C GLY A 653 26.57 11.26 -1.52
N CYS A 654 27.73 11.89 -1.70
CA CYS A 654 28.97 11.55 -1.00
C CYS A 654 29.01 11.99 0.48
N TRP A 655 29.11 11.00 1.38
CA TRP A 655 29.83 11.01 2.68
C TRP A 655 29.55 12.07 3.76
N GLU A 656 28.74 13.12 3.53
CA GLU A 656 28.30 14.07 4.57
C GLU A 656 26.97 13.65 5.25
N GLY A 657 26.53 12.42 5.01
CA GLY A 657 25.26 11.87 5.49
C GLY A 657 25.35 11.12 6.82
N GLY A 658 24.30 11.22 7.63
CA GLY A 658 24.12 10.36 8.81
C GLY A 658 23.89 8.89 8.45
N VAL A 659 23.92 8.00 9.46
CA VAL A 659 23.93 6.52 9.35
C VAL A 659 23.03 5.95 8.25
N VAL A 660 21.80 6.45 8.11
CA VAL A 660 20.81 5.98 7.09
C VAL A 660 21.34 6.13 5.66
N GLN A 661 22.12 7.18 5.36
CA GLN A 661 22.69 7.42 4.03
C GLN A 661 23.89 6.52 3.73
N VAL A 662 24.72 6.22 4.74
CA VAL A 662 25.82 5.23 4.61
C VAL A 662 25.24 3.83 4.39
N LEU A 663 24.20 3.47 5.14
CA LEU A 663 23.43 2.24 4.91
C LEU A 663 22.82 2.21 3.49
N SER A 664 22.20 3.31 3.06
CA SER A 664 21.59 3.42 1.73
C SER A 664 22.61 3.20 0.61
N LEU A 665 23.76 3.88 0.67
CA LEU A 665 24.85 3.73 -0.30
C LEU A 665 25.38 2.30 -0.34
N THR A 666 25.55 1.66 0.82
CA THR A 666 25.99 0.26 0.94
C THR A 666 25.00 -0.70 0.28
N VAL A 667 23.70 -0.52 0.55
CA VAL A 667 22.62 -1.33 -0.03
C VAL A 667 22.50 -1.11 -1.54
N TYR A 668 22.61 0.13 -2.03
CA TYR A 668 22.57 0.42 -3.46
C TYR A 668 23.80 -0.13 -4.20
N ALA A 669 24.98 -0.09 -3.60
CA ALA A 669 26.17 -0.72 -4.14
C ALA A 669 26.01 -2.25 -4.23
N ALA A 670 25.46 -2.89 -3.20
CA ALA A 670 25.18 -4.32 -3.21
C ALA A 670 24.10 -4.71 -4.24
N ALA A 671 23.02 -3.93 -4.34
CA ALA A 671 21.96 -4.14 -5.34
C ALA A 671 22.46 -3.95 -6.78
N PHE A 672 23.28 -2.92 -7.04
CA PHE A 672 23.91 -2.69 -8.34
C PHE A 672 24.91 -3.81 -8.68
N ALA A 673 25.74 -4.22 -7.73
CA ALA A 673 26.65 -5.36 -7.91
C ALA A 673 25.90 -6.65 -8.22
N LEU A 674 24.74 -6.91 -7.59
CA LEU A 674 23.91 -8.08 -7.90
C LEU A 674 23.34 -8.01 -9.33
N HIS A 675 22.85 -6.84 -9.77
CA HIS A 675 22.38 -6.65 -11.15
C HIS A 675 23.51 -6.88 -12.17
N VAL A 676 24.71 -6.35 -11.92
CA VAL A 676 25.87 -6.59 -12.80
C VAL A 676 26.26 -8.07 -12.81
N LEU A 677 26.26 -8.74 -11.65
CA LEU A 677 26.57 -10.17 -11.54
C LEU A 677 25.56 -11.03 -12.31
N GLU A 678 24.27 -10.70 -12.22
CA GLU A 678 23.17 -11.40 -12.92
C GLU A 678 23.13 -11.12 -14.44
N LEU A 679 23.69 -9.99 -14.89
CA LEU A 679 23.83 -9.66 -16.31
C LEU A 679 25.07 -10.29 -16.95
N VAL A 680 26.16 -10.49 -16.18
CA VAL A 680 27.42 -11.04 -16.69
C VAL A 680 27.51 -12.57 -16.56
N PHE A 681 26.93 -13.15 -15.51
CA PHE A 681 27.06 -14.59 -15.22
C PHE A 681 25.69 -15.29 -15.15
N PRO A 682 25.52 -16.46 -15.81
CA PRO A 682 24.36 -17.32 -15.56
C PRO A 682 24.40 -17.89 -14.14
N ALA A 683 23.24 -18.26 -13.60
CA ALA A 683 23.18 -18.92 -12.31
C ALA A 683 23.89 -20.29 -12.37
N PRO A 684 24.78 -20.62 -11.42
CA PRO A 684 25.44 -21.93 -11.40
C PRO A 684 24.40 -23.06 -11.34
N ALA A 685 24.57 -24.13 -12.13
CA ALA A 685 23.59 -25.21 -12.21
C ALA A 685 23.24 -25.88 -10.86
N ARG A 686 24.16 -25.84 -9.89
CA ARG A 686 23.95 -26.31 -8.49
C ARG A 686 23.00 -25.40 -7.67
N TYR A 687 22.84 -24.14 -8.07
CA TYR A 687 22.11 -23.09 -7.36
C TYR A 687 21.31 -22.21 -8.35
N PRO A 688 20.28 -22.73 -9.04
CA PRO A 688 19.54 -21.98 -10.05
C PRO A 688 18.85 -20.72 -9.48
N ASP A 689 18.36 -20.78 -8.23
CA ASP A 689 17.72 -19.67 -7.52
C ASP A 689 18.70 -18.67 -6.86
N LEU A 690 20.00 -18.70 -7.21
CA LEU A 690 21.03 -17.89 -6.51
C LEU A 690 20.72 -16.39 -6.49
N PHE A 691 20.36 -15.79 -7.63
CA PHE A 691 20.10 -14.35 -7.71
C PHE A 691 18.84 -13.91 -6.94
N PRO A 692 17.67 -14.60 -7.04
CA PRO A 692 16.53 -14.37 -6.14
C PRO A 692 16.90 -14.46 -4.65
N VAL A 693 17.67 -15.48 -4.24
CA VAL A 693 18.05 -15.66 -2.83
C VAL A 693 19.00 -14.55 -2.35
N LEU A 694 19.97 -14.13 -3.17
CA LEU A 694 20.84 -12.99 -2.85
C LEU A 694 20.05 -11.67 -2.76
N ASN A 695 19.04 -11.48 -3.60
CA ASN A 695 18.16 -10.31 -3.52
C ASN A 695 17.36 -10.30 -2.19
N VAL A 696 16.79 -11.44 -1.79
CA VAL A 696 16.15 -11.63 -0.48
C VAL A 696 17.09 -11.26 0.67
N LEU A 697 18.34 -11.76 0.64
CA LEU A 697 19.34 -11.51 1.69
C LEU A 697 19.76 -10.03 1.78
N ILE A 698 19.74 -9.27 0.68
CA ILE A 698 19.99 -7.82 0.68
C ILE A 698 18.75 -7.05 1.15
N SER A 699 17.55 -7.47 0.73
CA SER A 699 16.31 -6.73 0.93
C SER A 699 15.71 -6.89 2.34
N THR A 700 15.68 -8.11 2.89
CA THR A 700 15.05 -8.39 4.20
C THR A 700 15.65 -7.58 5.36
N PRO A 701 16.98 -7.43 5.50
CA PRO A 701 17.57 -6.61 6.56
C PRO A 701 17.08 -5.16 6.54
N VAL A 702 16.88 -4.57 5.36
CA VAL A 702 16.37 -3.21 5.21
C VAL A 702 14.91 -3.11 5.68
N PHE A 703 14.07 -4.08 5.34
CA PHE A 703 12.68 -4.10 5.80
C PHE A 703 12.56 -4.32 7.31
N VAL A 704 13.42 -5.18 7.90
CA VAL A 704 13.52 -5.34 9.37
C VAL A 704 13.96 -4.03 10.04
N LEU A 705 14.95 -3.32 9.48
CA LEU A 705 15.39 -2.02 10.01
C LEU A 705 14.31 -0.94 9.90
N ILE A 706 13.56 -0.89 8.79
CA ILE A 706 12.42 0.04 8.63
C ILE A 706 11.29 -0.30 9.63
N TRP A 707 11.02 -1.58 9.86
CA TRP A 707 10.05 -2.02 10.88
C TRP A 707 10.47 -1.59 12.29
N LEU A 708 11.71 -1.89 12.70
CA LEU A 708 12.25 -1.46 14.00
C LEU A 708 12.27 0.07 14.16
N TRP A 709 12.66 0.81 13.12
CA TRP A 709 12.61 2.26 13.10
C TRP A 709 11.16 2.80 13.20
N SER A 710 10.19 2.15 12.55
CA SER A 710 8.78 2.55 12.65
C SER A 710 8.20 2.34 14.07
N LEU A 711 8.64 1.28 14.76
CA LEU A 711 8.31 1.04 16.17
C LEU A 711 8.96 2.10 17.06
N LYS A 712 10.25 2.40 16.87
CA LYS A 712 10.97 3.47 17.59
C LYS A 712 10.24 4.80 17.48
N CYS A 713 9.95 5.27 16.27
CA CYS A 713 9.29 6.56 16.07
C CYS A 713 7.81 6.55 16.51
N GLY A 714 7.11 5.42 16.41
CA GLY A 714 5.78 5.26 17.00
C GLY A 714 5.79 5.41 18.54
N VAL A 715 6.80 4.86 19.20
CA VAL A 715 7.03 5.04 20.65
C VAL A 715 7.38 6.50 20.96
N GLU A 716 8.32 7.13 20.23
CA GLU A 716 8.73 8.52 20.47
C GLU A 716 7.58 9.52 20.31
N VAL A 717 6.71 9.34 19.30
CA VAL A 717 5.50 10.16 19.15
C VAL A 717 4.51 9.90 20.30
N ALA A 718 4.40 8.66 20.80
CA ALA A 718 3.54 8.36 21.95
C ALA A 718 4.06 9.00 23.25
N TRP A 719 5.38 9.06 23.45
CA TRP A 719 6.01 9.79 24.56
C TRP A 719 5.74 11.30 24.41
N ALA A 720 5.95 11.87 23.23
CA ALA A 720 5.76 13.30 22.96
C ALA A 720 4.31 13.80 23.18
N LEU A 721 3.33 12.89 23.15
CA LEU A 721 1.92 13.19 23.38
C LEU A 721 1.47 13.07 24.85
N GLY A 722 2.24 12.44 25.75
CA GLY A 722 1.80 12.24 27.14
C GLY A 722 2.70 11.42 28.09
N GLY A 723 3.89 10.97 27.66
CA GLY A 723 4.90 10.34 28.51
C GLY A 723 4.68 8.85 28.87
N LEU A 724 5.80 8.12 29.01
CA LEU A 724 5.81 6.83 29.72
C LEU A 724 6.07 7.03 31.21
N GLY A 725 5.11 7.67 31.89
CA GLY A 725 5.12 7.93 33.32
C GLY A 725 5.16 9.43 33.64
N GLY A 726 4.87 9.85 34.87
CA GLY A 726 4.39 9.05 36.00
C GLY A 726 2.90 9.28 36.31
N SER A 727 2.34 8.48 37.24
CA SER A 727 1.11 8.89 37.93
C SER A 727 1.48 10.03 38.88
N SER A 728 1.11 11.26 38.52
CA SER A 728 1.05 12.36 39.50
C SER A 728 -0.05 12.00 40.49
N LYS A 729 0.32 11.48 41.67
CA LYS A 729 -0.62 11.32 42.78
C LYS A 729 -1.24 12.69 43.08
N ASP A 730 -2.56 12.79 43.00
CA ASP A 730 -3.28 13.98 43.44
C ASP A 730 -2.96 14.23 44.93
N ARG A 731 -2.26 15.33 45.23
CA ARG A 731 -2.21 15.87 46.60
C ARG A 731 -3.50 16.66 46.81
N PRO A 732 -4.33 16.34 47.83
CA PRO A 732 -5.52 17.12 48.12
C PRO A 732 -5.12 18.49 48.69
N GLY A 733 -5.18 19.53 47.85
CA GLY A 733 -5.11 20.93 48.28
C GLY A 733 -6.46 21.37 48.85
N SER A 734 -6.45 22.01 50.02
CA SER A 734 -7.65 22.40 50.76
C SER A 734 -8.45 23.54 50.07
N PRO A 735 -9.78 23.55 50.21
CA PRO A 735 -10.61 24.66 49.73
C PRO A 735 -10.59 25.84 50.70
N THR A 736 -10.10 26.99 50.26
CA THR A 736 -10.34 28.29 50.92
C THR A 736 -10.84 29.28 49.87
N ALA A 737 -12.17 29.28 49.65
CA ALA A 737 -12.82 30.32 48.88
C ALA A 737 -13.08 31.52 49.80
N VAL A 738 -12.66 32.71 49.37
CA VAL A 738 -13.07 33.99 49.97
C VAL A 738 -13.90 34.70 48.90
N GLU A 739 -15.15 35.01 49.22
CA GLU A 739 -16.01 35.80 48.33
C GLU A 739 -15.60 37.28 48.38
N GLY A 740 -15.57 37.93 47.22
CA GLY A 740 -15.33 39.37 47.09
C GLY A 740 -16.13 39.93 45.92
N LYS A 741 -17.22 40.63 46.21
CA LYS A 741 -18.06 41.31 45.22
C LYS A 741 -17.41 42.63 44.78
N GLY A 742 -17.64 43.05 43.54
CA GLY A 742 -17.33 44.41 43.09
C GLY A 742 -17.28 44.52 41.57
N ALA A 743 -18.26 45.22 40.99
CA ALA A 743 -18.26 45.62 39.59
C ALA A 743 -18.52 47.13 39.51
N VAL A 744 -17.69 47.85 38.75
CA VAL A 744 -17.90 49.24 38.32
C VAL A 744 -17.29 49.39 36.93
N ASP A 745 -18.08 49.85 35.97
CA ASP A 745 -17.61 50.31 34.66
C ASP A 745 -17.34 51.83 34.70
N VAL A 746 -16.24 52.30 34.09
CA VAL A 746 -16.10 53.69 33.61
C VAL A 746 -15.27 53.71 32.32
N GLU A 747 -15.61 54.65 31.45
CA GLU A 747 -14.90 55.12 30.25
C GLU A 747 -13.48 55.66 30.60
N GLY A 748 -12.58 56.07 29.71
CA GLY A 748 -12.58 56.23 28.25
C GLY A 748 -11.63 57.39 27.86
N ALA A 749 -11.18 57.44 26.61
CA ALA A 749 -10.13 58.36 26.10
C ALA A 749 -8.73 58.20 26.77
N GLY A 750 -7.63 58.67 26.16
CA GLY A 750 -7.46 59.19 24.80
C GLY A 750 -6.04 59.73 24.53
N THR A 751 -5.66 59.70 23.24
CA THR A 751 -4.49 60.37 22.61
C THR A 751 -3.06 60.09 23.14
N ALA A 752 -2.08 60.41 22.30
CA ALA A 752 -0.64 60.23 22.55
C ALA A 752 0.15 61.45 22.03
N VAL A 753 1.30 61.75 22.63
CA VAL A 753 2.34 62.67 22.13
C VAL A 753 3.72 62.12 22.54
N GLU A 754 4.76 62.41 21.76
CA GLU A 754 6.14 61.94 21.93
C GLU A 754 7.04 62.89 22.75
N GLY A 755 8.15 62.35 23.26
CA GLY A 755 9.43 63.07 23.34
C GLY A 755 9.76 63.83 24.63
N GLY A 756 11.07 64.02 24.87
CA GLY A 756 11.61 64.85 25.96
C GLY A 756 12.70 64.15 26.77
N ALA A 757 13.96 64.58 26.63
CA ALA A 757 15.10 63.97 27.31
C ALA A 757 15.23 64.38 28.79
N GLY A 758 15.70 63.46 29.64
CA GLY A 758 16.08 63.69 31.04
C GLY A 758 17.25 62.78 31.43
N ALA A 759 18.17 63.23 32.30
CA ALA A 759 19.52 62.66 32.38
C ALA A 759 20.01 62.25 33.78
N ARG A 760 21.07 61.42 33.75
CA ARG A 760 22.15 61.23 34.76
C ARG A 760 21.91 60.28 35.97
N ARG A 761 22.96 59.46 36.19
CA ARG A 761 23.32 58.71 37.44
C ARG A 761 22.42 57.49 37.76
N ARG A 762 22.91 56.43 38.43
CA ARG A 762 24.25 56.17 39.01
C ARG A 762 24.60 54.66 38.97
N ARG A 763 25.90 54.39 38.90
CA ARG A 763 26.62 53.11 39.09
C ARG A 763 26.17 52.29 40.30
N VAL A 764 25.96 50.98 40.11
CA VAL A 764 26.37 49.90 41.05
C VAL A 764 26.89 48.74 40.22
N GLU A 765 28.04 48.19 40.61
CA GLU A 765 28.61 46.94 40.05
C GLU A 765 28.36 45.82 41.08
N GLY A 766 27.93 44.63 40.64
CA GLY A 766 27.58 43.53 41.53
C GLY A 766 28.01 42.18 40.94
N THR A 767 28.94 41.50 41.61
CA THR A 767 29.69 40.35 41.07
C THR A 767 29.27 39.01 41.68
N GLY A 768 29.32 37.96 40.84
CA GLY A 768 29.69 36.61 41.26
C GLY A 768 28.56 35.64 41.63
N GLY A 769 28.89 34.33 41.55
CA GLY A 769 28.10 33.26 42.17
C GLY A 769 27.21 32.43 41.24
N TYR A 770 27.81 31.54 40.45
CA TYR A 770 27.17 30.28 40.04
C TYR A 770 28.20 29.16 40.20
N PHE A 771 27.77 28.03 40.76
CA PHE A 771 28.56 26.82 40.96
C PHE A 771 27.68 25.62 40.61
N ASP A 772 28.27 24.65 39.90
CA ASP A 772 27.83 23.29 39.55
C ASP A 772 26.33 23.01 39.29
#